data_AF-D7FLB8-F1
#
_entry.id   AF-D7FLB8-F1
#
_cell.length_a   1.000
_cell.length_b   1.000
_cell.length_c   1.000
_cell.angle_alpha   90.00
_cell.angle_beta   90.00
_cell.angle_gamma   90.00
#
_symmetry.space_group_name_H-M   'P 1'
#
loop_
_entity.id
_entity.type
_entity.pdbx_description
1 polymer ?
#
loop_
_entity_poly.entity_id
_entity_poly.type
_entity_poly.pdbx_seq_one_letter_code
_entity_poly.pdbx_strand_id
1 'polypeptide(L)'
;MLYGLCLCLLVAASKWLLVGRVRPGETFNTHSVRHLLWWTIQRLQSFSGLLFVDEIRRGRLVVWYYRLLGAKLGRDVFLNTVRISDPDLVTVGDGSTINEHADLSGHQIVGNRVVFGSGVTIGSGTVLLPSAYMAPEAHVGNGRVVGALATAAHPTRRNSTPLAPPTPFTGVFLQVLADLVSLYFVAVAVGLAAFVGFRSFSFMLEMANVFPGERMSALGYGPLSGSTMAFACYAAVFLLNRLYLPVLLVFGGADVAVAYSFLTDTVLRDVGLPRVLALAAVSAVVFHVTHMVLSVILKWVLVQRFSQVEGVCCTTSWLGFRKQITDRLIMSAMMRSVLMFNGNLGNSLWLMALGGPVGRCVSVMLNKNIYTEPELLTLGDDMHVGFASSTYCSIYTAPNSFTLRKTFIGDRGLNGAGSVTLPGATLPHGAALGPNTRLGPSDEVREGALHLGSPAPVVAGRYASPPRELSRLERWLYLLAPLPLAAASTAITLSAAFWPLLALARAAEALGGPGVACLLTPLAWLGLGVSLAVTGAVGKWTIIGKQHPSDTKLWSVYHYRTLLVLYLQIHAHFLFVDILRRGKMFNCYARLLGASVGRDADVATMYFTDHDLVSIGDRAVVQEDCIPHPQFYFEGTMSFKPVTVGAGGNAGARSILLGGGTVKPGGSLDTLGLAAKASGMRGGEGRAAPEPEKRKSRAA
;
A
#
# COMPACT_ATOMS: atom_id res chain seq x y z
N MET A 1 10.26 8.98 16.47
CA MET A 1 10.89 7.73 16.94
C MET A 1 10.28 7.24 18.26
N LEU A 2 10.39 7.98 19.37
CA LEU A 2 9.87 7.57 20.67
C LEU A 2 8.40 7.14 20.64
N TYR A 3 7.53 7.95 20.02
CA TYR A 3 6.12 7.61 19.78
C TYR A 3 5.92 6.22 19.15
N GLY A 4 6.69 5.90 18.11
CA GLY A 4 6.61 4.62 17.41
C GLY A 4 7.04 3.44 18.28
N LEU A 5 8.09 3.61 19.09
CA LEU A 5 8.53 2.59 20.05
C LEU A 5 7.48 2.37 21.14
N CYS A 6 6.88 3.43 21.69
CA CYS A 6 5.79 3.33 22.66
C CYS A 6 4.58 2.60 22.06
N LEU A 7 4.23 2.89 20.80
CA LEU A 7 3.17 2.19 20.09
C LEU A 7 3.47 0.68 19.96
N CYS A 8 4.68 0.30 19.54
CA CYS A 8 5.09 -1.10 19.47
C CYS A 8 4.98 -1.81 20.84
N LEU A 9 5.43 -1.15 21.91
CA LEU A 9 5.33 -1.69 23.28
C LEU A 9 3.87 -1.83 23.73
N LEU A 10 3.02 -0.86 23.43
CA LEU A 10 1.60 -0.90 23.73
C LEU A 10 0.91 -2.07 23.02
N VAL A 11 1.22 -2.29 21.74
CA VAL A 11 0.67 -3.44 20.98
C VAL A 11 1.15 -4.76 21.60
N ALA A 12 2.43 -4.88 21.93
CA ALA A 12 2.97 -6.07 22.58
C ALA A 12 2.33 -6.34 23.95
N ALA A 13 2.23 -5.32 24.81
CA ALA A 13 1.59 -5.42 26.11
C ALA A 13 0.11 -5.82 25.98
N SER A 14 -0.62 -5.17 25.06
CA SER A 14 -2.03 -5.48 24.79
C SER A 14 -2.21 -6.93 24.35
N LYS A 15 -1.32 -7.43 23.47
CA LYS A 15 -1.34 -8.82 23.01
C LYS A 15 -1.18 -9.79 24.18
N TRP A 16 -0.18 -9.58 25.04
CA TRP A 16 0.08 -10.47 26.17
C TRP A 16 -1.01 -10.40 27.24
N LEU A 17 -1.62 -9.23 27.46
CA LEU A 17 -2.68 -9.03 28.44
C LEU A 17 -4.04 -9.58 27.98
N LEU A 18 -4.43 -9.34 26.73
CA LEU A 18 -5.77 -9.65 26.23
C LEU A 18 -5.88 -11.05 25.61
N VAL A 19 -4.86 -11.47 24.86
CA VAL A 19 -4.89 -12.75 24.10
C VAL A 19 -3.94 -13.78 24.73
N GLY A 20 -2.81 -13.34 25.28
CA GLY A 20 -1.77 -14.24 25.75
C GLY A 20 -1.12 -14.98 24.58
N ARG A 21 -0.80 -16.26 24.77
CA ARG A 21 -0.16 -17.09 23.74
C ARG A 21 -1.19 -17.84 22.91
N VAL A 22 -1.11 -17.71 21.59
CA VAL A 22 -1.88 -18.54 20.65
C VAL A 22 -1.20 -19.91 20.51
N ARG A 23 -1.97 -20.99 20.58
CA ARG A 23 -1.44 -22.37 20.53
C ARG A 23 -1.55 -22.96 19.12
N PRO A 24 -0.57 -23.77 18.68
CA PRO A 24 -0.70 -24.55 17.45
C PRO A 24 -1.96 -25.43 17.50
N GLY A 25 -2.75 -25.46 16.42
CA GLY A 25 -4.01 -26.22 16.35
C GLY A 25 -5.18 -25.61 17.14
N GLU A 26 -5.01 -24.44 17.78
CA GLU A 26 -6.13 -23.70 18.38
C GLU A 26 -7.19 -23.41 17.31
N THR A 27 -8.46 -23.53 17.66
CA THR A 27 -9.56 -23.10 16.79
C THR A 27 -10.60 -22.36 17.59
N PHE A 28 -11.15 -21.28 17.04
CA PHE A 28 -12.27 -20.57 17.66
C PHE A 28 -13.25 -20.05 16.62
N ASN A 29 -14.50 -19.91 17.04
CA ASN A 29 -15.57 -19.38 16.20
C ASN A 29 -15.38 -17.87 15.99
N THR A 30 -15.68 -17.37 14.80
CA THR A 30 -15.61 -15.94 14.44
C THR A 30 -16.55 -15.05 15.25
N HIS A 31 -17.53 -15.61 15.95
CA HIS A 31 -18.44 -14.89 16.85
C HIS A 31 -18.07 -15.01 18.34
N SER A 32 -16.92 -15.60 18.66
CA SER A 32 -16.48 -15.78 20.05
C SER A 32 -15.77 -14.54 20.62
N VAL A 33 -15.78 -14.39 21.95
CA VAL A 33 -14.97 -13.37 22.64
C VAL A 33 -13.49 -13.57 22.35
N ARG A 34 -13.03 -14.82 22.26
CA ARG A 34 -11.65 -15.16 21.88
C ARG A 34 -11.29 -14.58 20.51
N HIS A 35 -12.19 -14.70 19.53
CA HIS A 35 -12.01 -14.07 18.22
C HIS A 35 -11.97 -12.55 18.31
N LEU A 36 -12.87 -11.92 19.07
CA LEU A 36 -12.88 -10.47 19.23
C LEU A 36 -11.53 -9.97 19.76
N LEU A 37 -11.03 -10.58 20.84
CA LEU A 37 -9.74 -10.21 21.44
C LEU A 37 -8.58 -10.40 20.46
N TRP A 38 -8.52 -11.54 19.78
CA TRP A 38 -7.52 -11.81 18.74
C TRP A 38 -7.60 -10.81 17.58
N TRP A 39 -8.80 -10.56 17.08
CA TRP A 39 -9.06 -9.61 15.99
C TRP A 39 -8.63 -8.20 16.37
N THR A 40 -8.91 -7.76 17.60
CA THR A 40 -8.44 -6.47 18.13
C THR A 40 -6.92 -6.37 18.08
N ILE A 41 -6.18 -7.42 18.47
CA ILE A 41 -4.72 -7.42 18.37
C ILE A 41 -4.24 -7.38 16.92
N GLN A 42 -4.87 -8.12 16.00
CA GLN A 42 -4.55 -8.05 14.57
C GLN A 42 -4.77 -6.63 14.00
N ARG A 43 -5.81 -5.92 14.46
CA ARG A 43 -6.05 -4.52 14.07
C ARG A 43 -5.02 -3.57 14.67
N LEU A 44 -4.66 -3.74 15.95
CA LEU A 44 -3.59 -2.96 16.59
C LEU A 44 -2.23 -3.17 15.89
N GLN A 45 -1.91 -4.39 15.50
CA GLN A 45 -0.71 -4.68 14.70
C GLN A 45 -0.77 -3.99 13.34
N SER A 46 -1.90 -4.09 12.62
CA SER A 46 -2.09 -3.42 11.32
C SER A 46 -1.95 -1.89 11.44
N PHE A 47 -2.50 -1.31 12.51
CA PHE A 47 -2.39 0.11 12.83
C PHE A 47 -0.94 0.52 13.10
N SER A 48 -0.20 -0.24 13.92
CA SER A 48 1.24 -0.01 14.14
C SER A 48 2.07 -0.16 12.87
N GLY A 49 1.69 -1.10 12.01
CA GLY A 49 2.22 -1.31 10.66
C GLY A 49 2.14 -0.03 9.83
N LEU A 50 0.94 0.56 9.76
CA LEU A 50 0.71 1.78 9.00
C LEU A 50 1.50 2.97 9.54
N LEU A 51 1.68 3.04 10.86
CA LEU A 51 2.24 4.21 11.52
C LEU A 51 3.75 4.25 11.61
N PHE A 52 4.37 3.10 11.83
CA PHE A 52 5.76 3.07 12.25
C PHE A 52 6.49 1.79 11.87
N VAL A 53 5.87 0.62 12.02
CA VAL A 53 6.58 -0.66 11.84
C VAL A 53 7.06 -0.82 10.38
N ASP A 54 6.31 -0.33 9.39
CA ASP A 54 6.74 -0.35 7.98
C ASP A 54 7.98 0.53 7.74
N GLU A 55 8.14 1.64 8.46
CA GLU A 55 9.29 2.55 8.32
C GLU A 55 10.59 1.94 8.87
N ILE A 56 10.50 1.05 9.86
CA ILE A 56 11.64 0.34 10.48
C ILE A 56 11.93 -1.03 9.86
N ARG A 57 11.21 -1.43 8.79
CA ARG A 57 11.55 -2.65 8.03
C ARG A 57 12.98 -2.58 7.50
N ARG A 58 13.61 -3.74 7.28
CA ARG A 58 15.05 -3.91 6.95
C ARG A 58 16.02 -3.61 8.11
N GLY A 59 15.49 -3.12 9.22
CA GLY A 59 16.23 -2.82 10.44
C GLY A 59 16.21 -3.94 11.47
N ARG A 60 16.93 -3.75 12.57
CA ARG A 60 16.92 -4.70 13.71
C ARG A 60 15.72 -4.50 14.64
N LEU A 61 15.18 -3.28 14.68
CA LEU A 61 14.02 -2.93 15.52
C LEU A 61 12.79 -3.79 15.19
N VAL A 62 12.55 -4.09 13.90
CA VAL A 62 11.40 -4.91 13.50
C VAL A 62 11.56 -6.38 13.94
N VAL A 63 12.79 -6.91 13.97
CA VAL A 63 13.08 -8.26 14.49
C VAL A 63 12.79 -8.31 16.00
N TRP A 64 13.22 -7.31 16.76
CA TRP A 64 12.92 -7.22 18.19
C TRP A 64 11.43 -7.08 18.46
N TYR A 65 10.73 -6.26 17.66
CA TYR A 65 9.28 -6.12 17.76
C TYR A 65 8.55 -7.45 17.59
N TYR A 66 8.86 -8.23 16.54
CA TYR A 66 8.21 -9.53 16.35
C TYR A 66 8.61 -10.58 17.40
N ARG A 67 9.84 -10.53 17.94
CA ARG A 67 10.24 -11.35 19.10
C ARG A 67 9.42 -11.00 20.34
N LEU A 68 9.20 -9.70 20.60
CA LEU A 68 8.35 -9.24 21.70
C LEU A 68 6.90 -9.72 21.55
N LEU A 69 6.41 -9.85 20.31
CA LEU A 69 5.09 -10.42 20.03
C LEU A 69 5.01 -11.94 20.14
N GLY A 70 6.15 -12.63 20.20
CA GLY A 70 6.25 -14.08 20.43
C GLY A 70 6.95 -14.89 19.34
N ALA A 71 7.39 -14.26 18.23
CA ALA A 71 8.10 -14.96 17.17
C ALA A 71 9.48 -15.44 17.59
N LYS A 72 9.83 -16.65 17.16
CA LYS A 72 11.15 -17.25 17.37
C LYS A 72 12.06 -16.93 16.19
N LEU A 73 12.65 -15.74 16.20
CA LEU A 73 13.55 -15.27 15.15
C LEU A 73 15.02 -15.49 15.56
N GLY A 74 15.78 -16.23 14.76
CA GLY A 74 17.19 -16.55 14.95
C GLY A 74 18.14 -15.34 14.87
N ARG A 75 19.44 -15.60 15.00
CA ARG A 75 20.52 -14.60 14.83
C ARG A 75 20.59 -14.18 13.37
N ASP A 76 20.83 -12.89 13.13
CA ASP A 76 21.01 -12.35 11.77
C ASP A 76 19.88 -12.61 10.77
N VAL A 77 18.66 -12.75 11.27
CA VAL A 77 17.46 -12.69 10.42
C VAL A 77 17.31 -11.29 9.85
N PHE A 78 17.20 -11.19 8.53
CA PHE A 78 16.85 -9.98 7.81
C PHE A 78 15.36 -9.98 7.46
N LEU A 79 14.65 -8.93 7.87
CA LEU A 79 13.19 -8.88 7.79
C LEU A 79 12.76 -7.59 7.10
N ASN A 80 12.31 -7.72 5.86
CA ASN A 80 11.84 -6.64 4.99
C ASN A 80 10.31 -6.71 4.77
N THR A 81 9.58 -7.36 5.67
CA THR A 81 8.12 -7.46 5.61
C THR A 81 7.52 -7.13 6.98
N VAL A 82 6.30 -6.62 6.99
CA VAL A 82 5.50 -6.45 8.22
C VAL A 82 4.29 -7.39 8.23
N ARG A 83 4.30 -8.39 7.34
CA ARG A 83 3.19 -9.31 7.11
C ARG A 83 3.41 -10.64 7.79
N ILE A 84 3.50 -10.58 9.11
CA ILE A 84 3.62 -11.76 9.97
C ILE A 84 2.37 -11.77 10.83
N SER A 85 1.44 -12.66 10.49
CA SER A 85 0.27 -12.89 11.31
C SER A 85 0.62 -13.92 12.38
N ASP A 86 0.06 -13.73 13.58
CA ASP A 86 0.24 -14.62 14.73
C ASP A 86 1.72 -14.95 15.03
N PRO A 87 2.53 -13.94 15.43
CA PRO A 87 3.97 -14.12 15.63
C PRO A 87 4.35 -15.31 16.53
N ASP A 88 3.51 -15.68 17.51
CA ASP A 88 3.69 -16.86 18.38
C ASP A 88 3.91 -18.18 17.63
N LEU A 89 3.39 -18.29 16.41
CA LEU A 89 3.41 -19.50 15.58
C LEU A 89 4.52 -19.45 14.52
N VAL A 90 5.36 -18.42 14.53
CA VAL A 90 6.37 -18.19 13.49
C VAL A 90 7.77 -18.43 14.05
N THR A 91 8.50 -19.33 13.41
CA THR A 91 9.90 -19.64 13.70
C THR A 91 10.75 -19.42 12.46
N VAL A 92 11.81 -18.63 12.58
CA VAL A 92 12.74 -18.32 11.49
C VAL A 92 14.16 -18.58 11.99
N GLY A 93 14.89 -19.46 11.31
CA GLY A 93 16.26 -19.86 11.64
C GLY A 93 17.30 -18.78 11.33
N ASP A 94 18.51 -18.99 11.85
CA ASP A 94 19.62 -18.05 11.77
C ASP A 94 19.99 -17.69 10.33
N GLY A 95 20.36 -16.44 10.08
CA GLY A 95 20.85 -15.96 8.78
C GLY A 95 19.81 -15.98 7.65
N SER A 96 18.52 -16.11 7.97
CA SER A 96 17.45 -16.14 6.98
C SER A 96 17.05 -14.75 6.50
N THR A 97 16.61 -14.65 5.26
CA THR A 97 16.21 -13.39 4.60
C THR A 97 14.76 -13.46 4.17
N ILE A 98 13.92 -12.59 4.72
CA ILE A 98 12.51 -12.47 4.38
C ILE A 98 12.31 -11.16 3.61
N ASN A 99 12.10 -11.24 2.29
CA ASN A 99 11.96 -10.07 1.42
C ASN A 99 10.58 -9.40 1.54
N GLU A 100 10.41 -8.27 0.86
CA GLU A 100 9.19 -7.48 0.94
C GLU A 100 7.95 -8.21 0.41
N HIS A 101 6.81 -7.85 1.00
CA HIS A 101 5.53 -8.48 0.72
C HIS A 101 5.48 -9.99 0.94
N ALA A 102 6.50 -10.64 1.50
CA ALA A 102 6.39 -12.03 1.92
C ALA A 102 5.45 -12.13 3.13
N ASP A 103 4.47 -13.02 3.07
CA ASP A 103 3.49 -13.25 4.14
C ASP A 103 3.83 -14.52 4.91
N LEU A 104 3.89 -14.41 6.24
CA LEU A 104 3.97 -15.54 7.15
C LEU A 104 2.64 -15.62 7.90
N SER A 105 1.74 -16.52 7.49
CA SER A 105 0.42 -16.63 8.11
C SER A 105 0.34 -17.77 9.11
N GLY A 106 0.00 -17.50 10.37
CA GLY A 106 -0.21 -18.54 11.39
C GLY A 106 -1.63 -19.12 11.43
N HIS A 107 -2.58 -18.46 10.76
CA HIS A 107 -3.98 -18.86 10.72
C HIS A 107 -4.54 -18.90 9.30
N GLN A 108 -5.64 -19.63 9.14
CA GLN A 108 -6.55 -19.55 8.02
C GLN A 108 -7.98 -19.51 8.52
N ILE A 109 -8.91 -19.01 7.72
CA ILE A 109 -10.33 -19.01 8.05
C ILE A 109 -11.05 -19.96 7.13
N VAL A 110 -11.77 -20.90 7.74
CA VAL A 110 -12.55 -21.92 7.05
C VAL A 110 -13.96 -21.85 7.60
N GLY A 111 -14.91 -21.40 6.76
CA GLY A 111 -16.27 -21.13 7.19
C GLY A 111 -16.33 -20.06 8.29
N ASN A 112 -16.87 -20.41 9.46
CA ASN A 112 -16.99 -19.51 10.61
C ASN A 112 -15.95 -19.79 11.72
N ARG A 113 -14.82 -20.41 11.38
CA ARG A 113 -13.75 -20.73 12.33
C ARG A 113 -12.44 -20.14 11.88
N VAL A 114 -11.73 -19.54 12.82
CA VAL A 114 -10.30 -19.28 12.70
C VAL A 114 -9.57 -20.55 13.11
N VAL A 115 -8.74 -21.06 12.21
CA VAL A 115 -7.97 -22.28 12.39
C VAL A 115 -6.49 -21.91 12.39
N PHE A 116 -5.83 -22.13 13.52
CA PHE A 116 -4.39 -21.93 13.64
C PHE A 116 -3.68 -23.22 13.26
N GLY A 117 -2.72 -23.12 12.34
CA GLY A 117 -1.96 -24.29 11.89
C GLY A 117 -0.97 -24.77 12.95
N SER A 118 -0.15 -25.75 12.58
CA SER A 118 0.99 -26.22 13.40
C SER A 118 2.09 -25.16 13.57
N GLY A 119 2.05 -24.09 12.76
CA GLY A 119 3.00 -22.99 12.76
C GLY A 119 3.87 -22.96 11.51
N VAL A 120 4.44 -21.79 11.24
CA VAL A 120 5.33 -21.54 10.10
C VAL A 120 6.77 -21.69 10.55
N THR A 121 7.51 -22.60 9.93
CA THR A 121 8.93 -22.84 10.23
C THR A 121 9.80 -22.60 9.01
N ILE A 122 10.71 -21.63 9.11
CA ILE A 122 11.70 -21.30 8.09
C ILE A 122 13.08 -21.70 8.63
N GLY A 123 13.75 -22.63 7.96
CA GLY A 123 15.08 -23.10 8.33
C GLY A 123 16.18 -22.04 8.19
N SER A 124 17.35 -22.29 8.79
CA SER A 124 18.48 -21.35 8.77
C SER A 124 19.05 -21.14 7.36
N GLY A 125 19.48 -19.92 7.06
CA GLY A 125 20.04 -19.52 5.77
C GLY A 125 19.05 -19.55 4.61
N THR A 126 17.75 -19.58 4.91
CA THR A 126 16.68 -19.64 3.92
C THR A 126 16.27 -18.24 3.46
N VAL A 127 15.94 -18.12 2.18
CA VAL A 127 15.53 -16.87 1.54
C VAL A 127 14.09 -17.01 1.04
N LEU A 128 13.21 -16.15 1.53
CA LEU A 128 11.89 -15.94 0.92
C LEU A 128 12.00 -14.75 -0.01
N LEU A 129 11.77 -14.98 -1.31
CA LEU A 129 11.75 -13.91 -2.30
C LEU A 129 10.45 -13.08 -2.20
N PRO A 130 10.38 -11.90 -2.83
CA PRO A 130 9.24 -11.01 -2.70
C PRO A 130 7.91 -11.67 -2.98
N SER A 131 6.88 -11.30 -2.21
CA SER A 131 5.52 -11.82 -2.37
C SER A 131 5.34 -13.33 -2.15
N ALA A 132 6.33 -14.05 -1.59
CA ALA A 132 6.15 -15.44 -1.19
C ALA A 132 5.09 -15.56 -0.06
N TYR A 133 4.31 -16.63 -0.06
CA TYR A 133 3.25 -16.87 0.94
C TYR A 133 3.49 -18.16 1.71
N MET A 134 3.65 -18.06 3.02
CA MET A 134 3.78 -19.20 3.92
C MET A 134 2.45 -19.44 4.63
N ALA A 135 1.80 -20.55 4.27
CA ALA A 135 0.57 -21.01 4.87
C ALA A 135 0.77 -21.46 6.34
N PRO A 136 -0.29 -21.62 7.15
CA PRO A 136 -0.22 -21.93 8.58
C PRO A 136 0.58 -23.17 9.02
N GLU A 137 0.91 -24.06 8.10
CA GLU A 137 1.65 -25.30 8.35
C GLU A 137 2.93 -25.37 7.50
N ALA A 138 3.35 -24.25 6.92
CA ALA A 138 4.50 -24.20 6.02
C ALA A 138 5.80 -24.55 6.76
N HIS A 139 6.52 -25.54 6.22
CA HIS A 139 7.86 -25.90 6.66
C HIS A 139 8.85 -25.79 5.50
N VAL A 140 9.85 -24.94 5.66
CA VAL A 140 10.92 -24.75 4.67
C VAL A 140 12.24 -25.15 5.32
N GLY A 141 12.94 -26.12 4.73
CA GLY A 141 14.23 -26.59 5.25
C GLY A 141 15.34 -25.55 5.16
N ASN A 142 16.51 -25.87 5.74
CA ASN A 142 17.68 -24.98 5.77
C ASN A 142 18.26 -24.71 4.38
N GLY A 143 18.78 -23.49 4.17
CA GLY A 143 19.50 -23.10 2.96
C GLY A 143 18.65 -23.17 1.69
N ARG A 144 17.34 -22.93 1.80
CA ARG A 144 16.40 -22.98 0.68
C ARG A 144 16.07 -21.59 0.15
N VAL A 145 15.63 -21.52 -1.09
CA VAL A 145 15.04 -20.32 -1.68
C VAL A 145 13.61 -20.63 -2.08
N VAL A 146 12.65 -19.93 -1.48
CA VAL A 146 11.25 -19.95 -1.92
C VAL A 146 11.07 -18.87 -2.97
N GLY A 147 10.49 -19.25 -4.11
CA GLY A 147 10.28 -18.37 -5.26
C GLY A 147 9.48 -17.11 -4.92
N ALA A 148 9.64 -16.08 -5.75
CA ALA A 148 8.78 -14.91 -5.64
C ALA A 148 7.36 -15.27 -6.07
N LEU A 149 6.36 -14.72 -5.38
CA LEU A 149 4.95 -15.04 -5.63
C LEU A 149 4.69 -16.57 -5.58
N ALA A 150 5.35 -17.28 -4.68
CA ALA A 150 5.27 -18.73 -4.53
C ALA A 150 4.86 -19.12 -3.11
N THR A 151 4.27 -20.31 -2.96
CA THR A 151 4.00 -20.92 -1.65
C THR A 151 5.09 -21.90 -1.26
N ALA A 152 5.12 -22.32 0.01
CA ALA A 152 6.02 -23.39 0.47
C ALA A 152 5.80 -24.74 -0.22
N ALA A 153 4.63 -24.96 -0.83
CA ALA A 153 4.31 -26.16 -1.59
C ALA A 153 5.02 -26.21 -2.96
N HIS A 154 5.50 -25.07 -3.47
CA HIS A 154 6.25 -25.04 -4.72
C HIS A 154 7.70 -25.56 -4.53
N PRO A 155 8.31 -26.15 -5.58
CA PRO A 155 9.68 -26.61 -5.52
C PRO A 155 10.65 -25.52 -5.06
N THR A 156 11.39 -25.78 -3.99
CA THR A 156 12.41 -24.86 -3.46
C THR A 156 13.78 -25.20 -4.03
N ARG A 157 14.58 -24.18 -4.36
CA ARG A 157 15.95 -24.37 -4.82
C ARG A 157 16.92 -24.31 -3.65
N ARG A 158 18.08 -24.96 -3.78
CA ARG A 158 19.18 -24.77 -2.85
C ARG A 158 19.72 -23.35 -3.03
N ASN A 159 19.93 -22.63 -1.93
CA ASN A 159 20.59 -21.34 -1.99
C ASN A 159 22.03 -21.56 -2.45
N SER A 160 22.32 -21.15 -3.69
CA SER A 160 23.63 -21.29 -4.32
C SER A 160 24.50 -20.04 -4.14
N THR A 161 23.95 -18.97 -3.58
CA THR A 161 24.76 -17.84 -3.13
C THR A 161 25.56 -18.35 -1.94
N PRO A 162 26.89 -18.20 -1.89
CA PRO A 162 27.63 -18.50 -0.68
C PRO A 162 26.92 -17.78 0.47
N LEU A 163 26.52 -18.52 1.51
CA LEU A 163 26.27 -17.89 2.80
C LEU A 163 27.58 -17.20 3.12
N ALA A 164 27.66 -15.89 2.85
CA ALA A 164 28.81 -15.11 3.28
C ALA A 164 28.97 -15.47 4.76
N PRO A 165 30.17 -15.91 5.20
CA PRO A 165 30.36 -16.24 6.60
C PRO A 165 29.85 -15.04 7.41
N PRO A 166 29.11 -15.27 8.50
CA PRO A 166 28.61 -14.17 9.32
C PRO A 166 29.82 -13.32 9.70
N THR A 167 29.97 -12.18 9.03
CA THR A 167 31.03 -11.23 9.36
C THR A 167 30.77 -10.82 10.80
N PRO A 168 31.77 -10.89 11.69
CA PRO A 168 31.55 -10.77 13.12
C PRO A 168 30.86 -9.45 13.52
N PHE A 169 30.27 -9.54 14.69
CA PHE A 169 29.11 -8.81 15.22
C PHE A 169 29.41 -7.36 15.65
N THR A 170 30.10 -6.56 14.83
CA THR A 170 30.28 -5.10 15.03
C THR A 170 29.24 -4.26 14.28
N GLY A 171 28.43 -4.88 13.41
CA GLY A 171 27.47 -4.19 12.53
C GLY A 171 26.11 -3.83 13.13
N VAL A 172 25.70 -4.38 14.29
CA VAL A 172 24.36 -4.10 14.86
C VAL A 172 24.21 -2.62 15.20
N PHE A 173 25.22 -2.04 15.86
CA PHE A 173 25.23 -0.61 16.17
C PHE A 173 25.18 0.23 14.90
N LEU A 174 26.01 -0.10 13.90
CA LEU A 174 26.04 0.61 12.61
C LEU A 174 24.71 0.48 11.85
N GLN A 175 24.04 -0.68 11.91
CA GLN A 175 22.76 -0.90 11.25
C GLN A 175 21.62 -0.15 11.95
N VAL A 176 21.59 -0.14 13.30
CA VAL A 176 20.66 0.69 14.06
C VAL A 176 20.92 2.17 13.78
N LEU A 177 22.19 2.60 13.73
CA LEU A 177 22.55 3.96 13.37
C LEU A 177 22.08 4.28 11.95
N ALA A 178 22.28 3.38 10.98
CA ALA A 178 21.78 3.52 9.62
C ALA A 178 20.26 3.61 9.56
N ASP A 179 19.56 2.81 10.38
CA ASP A 179 18.10 2.90 10.51
C ASP A 179 17.67 4.28 10.99
N LEU A 180 18.30 4.78 12.06
CA LEU A 180 18.01 6.07 12.66
C LEU A 180 18.32 7.23 11.70
N VAL A 181 19.47 7.20 11.04
CA VAL A 181 19.88 8.21 10.06
C VAL A 181 18.95 8.21 8.87
N SER A 182 18.59 7.04 8.33
CA SER A 182 17.64 6.94 7.22
C SER A 182 16.27 7.52 7.57
N LEU A 183 15.78 7.23 8.78
CA LEU A 183 14.51 7.78 9.28
C LEU A 183 14.59 9.29 9.51
N TYR A 184 15.74 9.80 9.95
CA TYR A 184 15.98 11.23 10.08
C TYR A 184 15.90 11.92 8.71
N PHE A 185 16.53 11.39 7.66
CA PHE A 185 16.43 11.97 6.31
C PHE A 185 15.00 11.97 5.76
N VAL A 186 14.24 10.90 5.98
CA VAL A 186 12.81 10.87 5.63
C VAL A 186 12.04 11.96 6.41
N ALA A 187 12.28 12.07 7.71
CA ALA A 187 11.63 13.08 8.55
C ALA A 187 11.99 14.51 8.13
N VAL A 188 13.25 14.77 7.75
CA VAL A 188 13.70 16.07 7.23
C VAL A 188 13.04 16.37 5.89
N ALA A 189 13.03 15.42 4.95
CA ALA A 189 12.40 15.61 3.65
C ALA A 189 10.91 15.93 3.76
N VAL A 190 10.18 15.14 4.56
CA VAL A 190 8.76 15.36 4.84
C VAL A 190 8.56 16.67 5.59
N GLY A 191 9.38 16.95 6.61
CA GLY A 191 9.32 18.15 7.46
C GLY A 191 9.60 19.47 6.72
N LEU A 192 10.53 19.46 5.77
CA LEU A 192 10.81 20.62 4.91
C LEU A 192 9.69 20.86 3.90
N ALA A 193 9.21 19.81 3.23
CA ALA A 193 8.07 19.95 2.33
C ALA A 193 6.84 20.44 3.09
N ALA A 194 6.62 19.89 4.28
CA ALA A 194 5.60 20.30 5.24
C ALA A 194 5.66 21.79 5.56
N PHE A 195 6.85 22.28 5.90
CA PHE A 195 7.10 23.68 6.18
C PHE A 195 6.80 24.57 4.97
N VAL A 196 7.22 24.18 3.76
CA VAL A 196 6.93 24.93 2.52
C VAL A 196 5.43 24.97 2.24
N GLY A 197 4.73 23.84 2.37
CA GLY A 197 3.27 23.77 2.25
C GLY A 197 2.58 24.71 3.24
N PHE A 198 2.98 24.67 4.52
CA PHE A 198 2.45 25.58 5.54
C PHE A 198 2.74 27.06 5.24
N ARG A 199 3.97 27.42 4.87
CA ARG A 199 4.32 28.81 4.54
C ARG A 199 3.54 29.32 3.33
N SER A 200 3.28 28.46 2.35
CA SER A 200 2.41 28.81 1.22
C SER A 200 0.98 29.13 1.69
N PHE A 201 0.44 28.32 2.63
CA PHE A 201 -0.89 28.53 3.20
C PHE A 201 -0.99 29.86 3.93
N SER A 202 -0.04 30.12 4.85
CA SER A 202 0.00 31.37 5.62
C SER A 202 0.17 32.59 4.73
N PHE A 203 1.07 32.54 3.75
CA PHE A 203 1.27 33.63 2.79
C PHE A 203 0.01 33.93 1.99
N MET A 204 -0.73 32.91 1.54
CA MET A 204 -1.98 33.12 0.82
C MET A 204 -3.08 33.71 1.72
N LEU A 205 -3.15 33.33 3.01
CA LEU A 205 -4.06 33.96 3.97
C LEU A 205 -3.75 35.44 4.19
N GLU A 206 -2.46 35.80 4.28
CA GLU A 206 -1.99 37.19 4.37
C GLU A 206 -2.37 37.99 3.12
N MET A 207 -2.09 37.47 1.92
CA MET A 207 -2.40 38.10 0.64
C MET A 207 -3.90 38.25 0.38
N ALA A 208 -4.73 37.35 0.90
CA ALA A 208 -6.18 37.45 0.86
C ALA A 208 -6.75 38.54 1.79
N ASN A 209 -5.88 39.32 2.45
CA ASN A 209 -6.21 40.44 3.32
C ASN A 209 -7.11 40.05 4.50
N VAL A 210 -6.94 38.82 4.99
CA VAL A 210 -7.84 38.23 6.00
C VAL A 210 -7.39 38.53 7.44
N PHE A 211 -6.20 39.11 7.64
CA PHE A 211 -5.69 39.46 8.98
C PHE A 211 -4.95 40.81 9.04
N PRO A 212 -5.23 41.66 10.04
CA PRO A 212 -4.28 42.65 10.52
C PRO A 212 -3.16 41.95 11.31
N GLY A 213 -1.90 42.38 11.11
CA GLY A 213 -0.68 41.66 11.54
C GLY A 213 -0.55 41.34 13.05
N GLU A 214 -1.31 41.99 13.93
CA GLU A 214 -1.27 41.78 15.39
C GLU A 214 -1.91 40.46 15.86
N ARG A 215 -2.92 39.92 15.15
CA ARG A 215 -3.52 38.61 15.52
C ARG A 215 -2.64 37.43 15.13
N MET A 216 -1.83 37.59 14.08
CA MET A 216 -0.88 36.55 13.66
C MET A 216 0.20 36.33 14.73
N SER A 217 0.78 37.37 15.33
CA SER A 217 1.78 37.19 16.39
C SER A 217 1.21 36.45 17.62
N ALA A 218 -0.06 36.69 17.98
CA ALA A 218 -0.75 36.03 19.09
C ALA A 218 -1.05 34.53 18.86
N LEU A 219 -1.37 34.13 17.62
CA LEU A 219 -1.51 32.71 17.23
C LEU A 219 -0.14 32.02 17.01
N GLY A 220 0.96 32.73 17.27
CA GLY A 220 2.29 32.25 16.96
C GLY A 220 2.53 32.12 15.47
N TYR A 221 2.11 33.08 14.64
CA TYR A 221 2.40 33.22 13.20
C TYR A 221 3.41 34.36 12.90
N GLY A 222 4.04 34.91 13.94
CA GLY A 222 5.15 35.85 13.77
C GLY A 222 6.39 35.22 13.10
N PRO A 223 7.37 36.04 12.68
CA PRO A 223 8.62 35.51 12.15
C PRO A 223 9.34 34.72 13.25
N LEU A 224 9.41 33.40 13.08
CA LEU A 224 10.26 32.48 13.85
C LEU A 224 9.96 32.38 15.36
N SER A 225 8.69 32.28 15.78
CA SER A 225 8.42 31.73 17.13
C SER A 225 8.41 30.19 17.08
N GLY A 226 8.96 29.52 18.10
CA GLY A 226 9.04 28.05 18.15
C GLY A 226 7.67 27.35 18.08
N SER A 227 6.60 28.04 18.48
CA SER A 227 5.21 27.59 18.35
C SER A 227 4.68 27.64 16.91
N THR A 228 5.12 28.59 16.07
CA THR A 228 4.80 28.63 14.63
C THR A 228 5.35 27.41 13.91
N MET A 229 6.60 27.07 14.22
CA MET A 229 7.30 25.96 13.58
C MET A 229 6.72 24.62 14.06
N ALA A 230 6.36 24.52 15.35
CA ALA A 230 5.61 23.39 15.88
C ALA A 230 4.25 23.24 15.17
N PHE A 231 3.45 24.31 15.08
CA PHE A 231 2.15 24.30 14.42
C PHE A 231 2.24 23.99 12.91
N ALA A 232 3.24 24.54 12.21
CA ALA A 232 3.55 24.21 10.82
C ALA A 232 3.91 22.72 10.65
N CYS A 233 4.77 22.20 11.53
CA CYS A 233 5.12 20.79 11.57
C CYS A 233 3.90 19.91 11.92
N TYR A 234 2.98 20.36 12.78
CA TYR A 234 1.76 19.63 13.17
C TYR A 234 0.67 19.65 12.09
N ALA A 235 0.38 20.80 11.49
CA ALA A 235 -0.56 20.95 10.38
C ALA A 235 -0.09 20.18 9.15
N ALA A 236 1.23 20.11 8.95
CA ALA A 236 1.80 19.29 7.92
C ALA A 236 1.90 17.80 8.32
N VAL A 237 2.09 17.44 9.59
CA VAL A 237 1.88 16.05 10.03
C VAL A 237 0.43 15.59 9.77
N PHE A 238 -0.55 16.47 9.98
CA PHE A 238 -1.97 16.23 9.76
C PHE A 238 -2.33 16.07 8.27
N LEU A 239 -1.75 16.87 7.38
CA LEU A 239 -2.02 16.79 5.95
C LEU A 239 -1.33 15.58 5.27
N LEU A 240 -0.25 15.03 5.84
CA LEU A 240 0.77 14.32 5.05
C LEU A 240 1.20 12.96 5.59
N ASN A 241 0.84 12.65 6.84
CA ASN A 241 1.14 11.35 7.41
C ASN A 241 -0.16 10.60 7.64
N ARG A 242 -0.14 9.31 7.32
CA ARG A 242 -1.04 8.29 7.86
C ARG A 242 -1.03 8.24 9.42
N LEU A 243 -0.45 9.24 10.10
CA LEU A 243 -0.48 9.46 11.53
C LEU A 243 -1.84 10.05 11.91
N TYR A 244 -2.64 9.18 12.51
CA TYR A 244 -4.05 9.33 12.82
C TYR A 244 -4.37 10.40 13.86
N LEU A 245 -5.64 10.81 13.79
CA LEU A 245 -6.18 12.11 14.13
C LEU A 245 -6.56 12.42 15.56
N PRO A 246 -6.87 11.49 16.47
CA PRO A 246 -7.66 11.95 17.58
C PRO A 246 -6.79 12.63 18.64
N VAL A 247 -5.48 12.69 18.39
CA VAL A 247 -4.46 13.19 19.29
C VAL A 247 -3.90 14.55 18.81
N LEU A 248 -4.35 15.75 19.18
CA LEU A 248 -5.44 16.15 20.06
C LEU A 248 -5.70 15.26 21.29
N LEU A 249 -4.68 14.62 21.87
CA LEU A 249 -4.60 14.55 23.31
C LEU A 249 -3.89 15.85 23.58
N VAL A 250 -4.55 16.94 23.18
CA VAL A 250 -4.14 18.28 23.46
C VAL A 250 -2.94 18.62 22.58
N PHE A 251 -2.97 19.75 21.90
CA PHE A 251 -1.89 20.69 22.07
C PHE A 251 -0.64 20.18 22.83
N GLY A 252 0.43 19.81 22.13
CA GLY A 252 1.74 19.64 22.77
C GLY A 252 2.32 20.99 23.24
N GLY A 253 1.51 21.84 23.89
CA GLY A 253 1.83 23.17 24.39
C GLY A 253 0.83 24.30 24.07
N ALA A 254 -0.04 24.16 23.07
CA ALA A 254 -1.06 25.19 22.75
C ALA A 254 -2.37 25.01 23.61
N ASP A 255 -3.31 25.96 23.56
CA ASP A 255 -4.46 25.97 24.46
C ASP A 255 -5.73 25.49 23.74
N VAL A 256 -6.53 24.60 24.36
CA VAL A 256 -7.87 24.17 23.88
C VAL A 256 -8.70 25.34 23.39
N ALA A 257 -8.67 26.45 24.12
CA ALA A 257 -9.34 27.69 23.74
C ALA A 257 -8.75 28.33 22.47
N VAL A 258 -7.44 28.20 22.22
CA VAL A 258 -6.77 28.73 21.02
C VAL A 258 -7.14 27.94 19.76
N ALA A 259 -7.18 26.60 19.78
CA ALA A 259 -7.64 25.89 18.57
C ALA A 259 -9.15 26.06 18.36
N TYR A 260 -9.94 26.11 19.44
CA TYR A 260 -11.36 26.37 19.31
C TYR A 260 -11.61 27.75 18.68
N SER A 261 -11.00 28.82 19.23
CA SER A 261 -11.11 30.18 18.67
C SER A 261 -10.57 30.27 17.25
N PHE A 262 -9.50 29.55 16.89
CA PHE A 262 -9.06 29.46 15.50
C PHE A 262 -10.14 28.83 14.59
N LEU A 263 -10.72 27.70 14.98
CA LEU A 263 -11.75 27.04 14.17
C LEU A 263 -13.04 27.85 14.07
N THR A 264 -13.43 28.61 15.11
CA THR A 264 -14.65 29.44 15.08
C THR A 264 -14.42 30.82 14.50
N ASP A 265 -13.51 31.59 15.09
CA ASP A 265 -13.35 33.00 14.78
C ASP A 265 -12.60 33.18 13.45
N THR A 266 -11.51 32.42 13.25
CA THR A 266 -10.76 32.50 12.01
C THR A 266 -11.47 31.75 10.87
N VAL A 267 -11.72 30.44 11.03
CA VAL A 267 -12.17 29.61 9.91
C VAL A 267 -13.63 29.87 9.55
N LEU A 268 -14.56 29.97 10.51
CA LEU A 268 -15.97 30.15 10.22
C LEU A 268 -16.37 31.62 10.03
N ARG A 269 -15.86 32.53 10.87
CA ARG A 269 -16.32 33.93 10.91
C ARG A 269 -15.51 34.88 10.02
N ASP A 270 -14.20 34.93 10.18
CA ASP A 270 -13.35 35.94 9.54
C ASP A 270 -13.00 35.59 8.08
N VAL A 271 -12.52 34.36 7.84
CA VAL A 271 -12.08 33.90 6.50
C VAL A 271 -13.23 33.25 5.72
N GLY A 272 -14.02 32.43 6.40
CA GLY A 272 -15.02 31.53 5.82
C GLY A 272 -14.43 30.19 5.36
N LEU A 273 -15.09 29.10 5.75
CA LEU A 273 -14.65 27.72 5.51
C LEU A 273 -14.32 27.42 4.02
N PRO A 274 -15.12 27.82 3.01
CA PRO A 274 -14.80 27.52 1.61
C PRO A 274 -13.46 28.10 1.15
N ARG A 275 -13.11 29.32 1.60
CA ARG A 275 -11.85 29.96 1.25
C ARG A 275 -10.68 29.26 1.92
N VAL A 276 -10.80 28.93 3.21
CA VAL A 276 -9.78 28.15 3.94
C VAL A 276 -9.51 26.81 3.26
N LEU A 277 -10.57 26.08 2.86
CA LEU A 277 -10.43 24.80 2.17
C LEU A 277 -9.75 24.94 0.81
N ALA A 278 -10.09 25.99 0.04
CA ALA A 278 -9.44 26.26 -1.25
C ALA A 278 -7.95 26.56 -1.10
N LEU A 279 -7.57 27.38 -0.11
CA LEU A 279 -6.17 27.69 0.17
C LEU A 279 -5.41 26.44 0.67
N ALA A 280 -6.01 25.66 1.56
CA ALA A 280 -5.41 24.43 2.07
C ALA A 280 -5.19 23.39 0.96
N ALA A 281 -6.11 23.31 0.00
CA ALA A 281 -5.97 22.45 -1.17
C ALA A 281 -4.78 22.82 -2.06
N VAL A 282 -4.58 24.12 -2.31
CA VAL A 282 -3.39 24.60 -3.04
C VAL A 282 -2.12 24.29 -2.27
N SER A 283 -2.10 24.52 -0.96
CA SER A 283 -0.95 24.23 -0.10
C SER A 283 -0.59 22.76 -0.02
N ALA A 284 -1.59 21.86 -0.07
CA ALA A 284 -1.34 20.42 -0.14
C ALA A 284 -0.69 20.01 -1.47
N VAL A 285 -1.10 20.60 -2.59
CA VAL A 285 -0.43 20.39 -3.88
C VAL A 285 1.02 20.88 -3.83
N VAL A 286 1.26 22.08 -3.27
CA VAL A 286 2.61 22.61 -3.05
C VAL A 286 3.44 21.62 -2.24
N PHE A 287 2.90 21.10 -1.12
CA PHE A 287 3.59 20.08 -0.35
C PHE A 287 3.97 18.87 -1.21
N HIS A 288 3.02 18.29 -1.95
CA HIS A 288 3.26 17.02 -2.64
C HIS A 288 4.37 17.18 -3.68
N VAL A 289 4.34 18.29 -4.42
CA VAL A 289 5.39 18.65 -5.38
C VAL A 289 6.72 18.89 -4.68
N THR A 290 6.75 19.65 -3.58
CA THR A 290 7.99 19.89 -2.82
C THR A 290 8.58 18.58 -2.30
N HIS A 291 7.77 17.67 -1.76
CA HIS A 291 8.24 16.38 -1.27
C HIS A 291 8.81 15.51 -2.40
N MET A 292 8.16 15.49 -3.57
CA MET A 292 8.69 14.81 -4.76
C MET A 292 10.03 15.41 -5.19
N VAL A 293 10.15 16.73 -5.26
CA VAL A 293 11.41 17.42 -5.62
C VAL A 293 12.51 17.16 -4.59
N LEU A 294 12.21 17.27 -3.29
CA LEU A 294 13.18 16.97 -2.23
C LEU A 294 13.66 15.53 -2.29
N SER A 295 12.79 14.57 -2.60
CA SER A 295 13.19 13.17 -2.76
C SER A 295 14.20 12.98 -3.90
N VAL A 296 14.04 13.73 -5.00
CA VAL A 296 14.99 13.74 -6.13
C VAL A 296 16.31 14.37 -5.70
N ILE A 297 16.28 15.58 -5.15
CA ILE A 297 17.48 16.31 -4.72
C ILE A 297 18.28 15.48 -3.73
N LEU A 298 17.64 14.99 -2.67
CA LEU A 298 18.29 14.20 -1.64
C LEU A 298 18.82 12.88 -2.20
N LYS A 299 18.14 12.21 -3.13
CA LYS A 299 18.69 11.02 -3.81
C LYS A 299 20.01 11.34 -4.53
N TRP A 300 20.07 12.44 -5.29
CA TRP A 300 21.29 12.80 -6.05
C TRP A 300 22.43 13.28 -5.17
N VAL A 301 22.12 14.02 -4.11
CA VAL A 301 23.11 14.44 -3.09
C VAL A 301 23.64 13.22 -2.33
N LEU A 302 22.74 12.33 -1.91
CA LEU A 302 23.09 11.22 -1.03
C LEU A 302 23.72 10.03 -1.73
N VAL A 303 23.39 9.67 -2.99
CA VAL A 303 23.92 8.45 -3.67
C VAL A 303 24.72 8.74 -4.94
N GLN A 304 24.35 9.81 -5.65
CA GLN A 304 24.84 10.14 -6.98
C GLN A 304 24.45 9.12 -8.07
N ARG A 305 24.96 7.87 -8.15
CA ARG A 305 24.57 6.91 -9.21
C ARG A 305 24.65 5.42 -8.81
N PHE A 306 23.57 4.67 -9.04
CA PHE A 306 23.54 3.19 -8.92
C PHE A 306 23.90 2.47 -10.21
N SER A 307 23.72 3.10 -11.36
CA SER A 307 23.83 2.45 -12.69
C SER A 307 25.20 1.83 -12.99
N GLN A 308 26.22 2.19 -12.21
CA GLN A 308 27.61 1.73 -12.34
C GLN A 308 27.90 0.46 -11.53
N VAL A 309 26.96 0.01 -10.69
CA VAL A 309 27.18 -1.07 -9.72
C VAL A 309 26.16 -2.19 -9.93
N GLU A 310 26.26 -2.90 -11.05
CA GLU A 310 25.53 -4.17 -11.23
C GLU A 310 26.28 -5.31 -10.55
N GLY A 311 25.58 -6.13 -9.77
CA GLY A 311 26.21 -7.22 -9.04
C GLY A 311 25.73 -7.39 -7.61
N VAL A 312 26.41 -8.27 -6.90
CA VAL A 312 26.18 -8.50 -5.47
C VAL A 312 26.92 -7.42 -4.70
N CYS A 313 26.18 -6.70 -3.87
CA CYS A 313 26.66 -5.61 -3.02
C CYS A 313 26.50 -5.97 -1.55
N CYS A 314 27.42 -5.50 -0.71
CA CYS A 314 27.33 -5.68 0.73
C CYS A 314 26.42 -4.60 1.37
N THR A 315 25.52 -5.00 2.27
CA THR A 315 24.62 -4.07 2.97
C THR A 315 25.36 -3.14 3.93
N THR A 316 26.48 -3.57 4.49
CA THR A 316 27.30 -2.77 5.41
C THR A 316 28.31 -1.89 4.70
N SER A 317 28.37 -1.93 3.36
CA SER A 317 29.19 -1.00 2.59
C SER A 317 28.62 0.41 2.61
N TRP A 318 29.43 1.41 2.29
CA TRP A 318 28.96 2.78 2.10
C TRP A 318 27.82 2.87 1.07
N LEU A 319 27.90 2.06 0.00
CA LEU A 319 26.82 1.95 -0.97
C LEU A 319 25.54 1.39 -0.36
N GLY A 320 25.65 0.33 0.46
CA GLY A 320 24.50 -0.25 1.16
C GLY A 320 23.82 0.73 2.12
N PHE A 321 24.61 1.51 2.85
CA PHE A 321 24.12 2.58 3.73
C PHE A 321 23.35 3.66 2.94
N ARG A 322 23.97 4.18 1.86
CA ARG A 322 23.35 5.17 0.96
C ARG A 322 22.05 4.63 0.35
N LYS A 323 22.07 3.37 -0.10
CA LYS A 323 20.89 2.68 -0.65
C LYS A 323 19.75 2.63 0.36
N GLN A 324 20.03 2.25 1.60
CA GLN A 324 19.00 2.15 2.63
C GLN A 324 18.28 3.48 2.85
N ILE A 325 19.03 4.60 2.90
CA ILE A 325 18.43 5.94 3.04
C ILE A 325 17.55 6.26 1.83
N THR A 326 18.07 6.02 0.62
CA THR A 326 17.36 6.31 -0.63
C THR A 326 16.11 5.47 -0.83
N ASP A 327 16.15 4.18 -0.51
CA ASP A 327 14.99 3.31 -0.58
C ASP A 327 13.85 3.84 0.30
N ARG A 328 14.16 4.27 1.54
CA ARG A 328 13.15 4.81 2.46
C ARG A 328 12.61 6.16 1.99
N LEU A 329 13.49 7.03 1.48
CA LEU A 329 13.12 8.33 0.93
C LEU A 329 12.20 8.20 -0.29
N ILE A 330 12.58 7.37 -1.27
CA ILE A 330 11.80 7.12 -2.48
C ILE A 330 10.46 6.46 -2.13
N MET A 331 10.47 5.47 -1.22
CA MET A 331 9.25 4.84 -0.74
C MET A 331 8.32 5.83 -0.04
N SER A 332 8.86 6.72 0.80
CA SER A 332 8.08 7.77 1.47
C SER A 332 7.43 8.71 0.45
N ALA A 333 8.19 9.21 -0.53
CA ALA A 333 7.67 10.06 -1.60
C ALA A 333 6.58 9.35 -2.40
N MET A 334 6.81 8.10 -2.77
CA MET A 334 5.89 7.28 -3.55
C MET A 334 4.55 7.08 -2.82
N MET A 335 4.61 6.69 -1.55
CA MET A 335 3.42 6.33 -0.76
C MET A 335 2.62 7.54 -0.26
N ARG A 336 3.22 8.75 -0.24
CA ARG A 336 2.60 9.97 0.30
C ARG A 336 2.21 10.99 -0.76
N SER A 337 3.10 11.23 -1.73
CA SER A 337 2.94 12.32 -2.70
C SER A 337 2.69 11.82 -4.11
N VAL A 338 3.51 10.89 -4.60
CA VAL A 338 3.40 10.39 -5.99
C VAL A 338 2.07 9.63 -6.21
N LEU A 339 1.52 9.02 -5.15
CA LEU A 339 0.19 8.40 -5.17
C LEU A 339 -0.91 9.35 -5.69
N MET A 340 -0.82 10.66 -5.39
CA MET A 340 -1.79 11.67 -5.84
C MET A 340 -1.65 11.99 -7.35
N PHE A 341 -0.58 11.52 -7.99
CA PHE A 341 -0.28 11.67 -9.40
C PHE A 341 -0.44 10.35 -10.18
N ASN A 342 -1.19 9.39 -9.62
CA ASN A 342 -1.37 8.06 -10.16
C ASN A 342 -1.74 8.03 -11.65
N GLY A 343 -1.03 7.21 -12.41
CA GLY A 343 -1.26 6.98 -13.83
C GLY A 343 -0.92 8.14 -14.75
N ASN A 344 -0.22 9.19 -14.30
CA ASN A 344 -0.02 10.43 -15.06
C ASN A 344 1.44 10.83 -15.29
N LEU A 345 1.64 11.93 -16.05
CA LEU A 345 2.96 12.44 -16.39
C LEU A 345 3.82 12.75 -15.14
N GLY A 346 3.21 13.20 -14.04
CA GLY A 346 3.93 13.48 -12.79
C GLY A 346 4.75 12.30 -12.28
N ASN A 347 4.22 11.07 -12.39
CA ASN A 347 4.93 9.84 -12.01
C ASN A 347 6.14 9.60 -12.92
N SER A 348 5.93 9.74 -14.22
CA SER A 348 6.97 9.55 -15.22
C SER A 348 8.07 10.61 -15.08
N LEU A 349 7.72 11.88 -14.88
CA LEU A 349 8.68 12.97 -14.63
C LEU A 349 9.50 12.71 -13.37
N TRP A 350 8.88 12.24 -12.30
CA TRP A 350 9.58 11.93 -11.07
C TRP A 350 10.54 10.74 -11.22
N LEU A 351 10.13 9.66 -11.88
CA LEU A 351 11.00 8.52 -12.19
C LEU A 351 12.17 8.91 -13.11
N MET A 352 11.91 9.73 -14.14
CA MET A 352 12.94 10.29 -15.01
C MET A 352 13.92 11.18 -14.25
N ALA A 353 13.41 12.04 -13.37
CA ALA A 353 14.23 12.90 -12.52
C ALA A 353 15.10 12.10 -11.54
N LEU A 354 14.64 10.90 -11.12
CA LEU A 354 15.45 9.95 -10.34
C LEU A 354 16.48 9.17 -11.18
N GLY A 355 16.46 9.32 -12.51
CA GLY A 355 17.44 8.77 -13.45
C GLY A 355 16.96 7.57 -14.26
N GLY A 356 15.68 7.19 -14.17
CA GLY A 356 15.14 6.07 -14.93
C GLY A 356 14.73 6.45 -16.35
N PRO A 357 15.13 5.67 -17.39
CA PRO A 357 14.59 5.85 -18.74
C PRO A 357 13.11 5.42 -18.77
N VAL A 358 12.21 6.40 -18.86
CA VAL A 358 10.76 6.20 -18.93
C VAL A 358 10.23 6.78 -20.24
N GLY A 359 9.51 5.96 -20.99
CA GLY A 359 8.88 6.32 -22.24
C GLY A 359 7.70 7.29 -22.10
N ARG A 360 7.11 7.64 -23.24
CA ARG A 360 5.91 8.47 -23.35
C ARG A 360 4.68 7.65 -22.97
N CYS A 361 3.67 8.32 -22.44
CA CYS A 361 2.37 7.71 -22.15
C CYS A 361 2.46 6.45 -21.26
N VAL A 362 3.42 6.42 -20.34
CA VAL A 362 3.52 5.37 -19.33
C VAL A 362 2.46 5.58 -18.26
N SER A 363 1.72 4.52 -17.93
CA SER A 363 0.70 4.53 -16.90
C SER A 363 1.13 3.68 -15.72
N VAL A 364 1.47 4.31 -14.60
CA VAL A 364 1.83 3.61 -13.37
C VAL A 364 0.74 3.80 -12.32
N MET A 365 -0.01 2.73 -12.02
CA MET A 365 -1.01 2.72 -10.95
C MET A 365 -0.35 2.35 -9.63
N LEU A 366 0.13 3.36 -8.89
CA LEU A 366 0.82 3.16 -7.61
C LEU A 366 -0.19 2.79 -6.52
N ASN A 367 -0.15 1.54 -6.08
CA ASN A 367 -0.61 1.11 -4.77
C ASN A 367 0.13 -0.19 -4.42
N LYS A 368 1.11 -0.11 -3.52
CA LYS A 368 2.07 -1.17 -3.15
C LYS A 368 3.09 -1.59 -4.23
N ASN A 369 3.13 -0.90 -5.36
CA ASN A 369 4.21 -1.08 -6.34
C ASN A 369 5.55 -0.64 -5.72
N ILE A 370 6.67 -1.17 -6.23
CA ILE A 370 8.02 -0.87 -5.70
C ILE A 370 8.92 -0.45 -6.86
N TYR A 371 9.51 0.74 -6.75
CA TYR A 371 10.45 1.33 -7.72
C TYR A 371 11.61 2.05 -6.99
N THR A 372 12.36 1.31 -6.17
CA THR A 372 13.39 1.89 -5.30
C THR A 372 14.68 2.27 -6.03
N GLU A 373 14.96 1.69 -7.20
CA GLU A 373 16.14 2.04 -8.00
C GLU A 373 15.77 2.45 -9.45
N PRO A 374 15.17 3.63 -9.66
CA PRO A 374 14.74 4.06 -11.00
C PRO A 374 15.86 4.03 -12.05
N GLU A 375 17.12 4.32 -11.67
CA GLU A 375 18.29 4.25 -12.59
C GLU A 375 18.52 2.88 -13.25
N LEU A 376 18.04 1.81 -12.62
CA LEU A 376 18.18 0.44 -13.12
C LEU A 376 16.90 -0.05 -13.81
N LEU A 377 15.86 0.78 -13.85
CA LEU A 377 14.56 0.43 -14.38
C LEU A 377 14.30 1.15 -15.71
N THR A 378 14.08 0.39 -16.77
CA THR A 378 13.61 0.92 -18.05
C THR A 378 12.13 0.61 -18.24
N LEU A 379 11.34 1.64 -18.51
CA LEU A 379 9.92 1.53 -18.88
C LEU A 379 9.73 2.08 -20.29
N GLY A 380 9.28 1.23 -21.22
CA GLY A 380 9.03 1.59 -22.61
C GLY A 380 7.79 2.46 -22.83
N ASP A 381 7.62 2.94 -24.05
CA ASP A 381 6.48 3.78 -24.46
C ASP A 381 5.15 3.05 -24.31
N ASP A 382 4.07 3.74 -23.93
CA ASP A 382 2.70 3.20 -23.84
C ASP A 382 2.54 1.96 -22.93
N MET A 383 3.47 1.73 -22.00
CA MET A 383 3.41 0.59 -21.10
C MET A 383 2.45 0.86 -19.92
N HIS A 384 1.67 -0.15 -19.51
CA HIS A 384 0.77 -0.06 -18.34
C HIS A 384 1.23 -0.93 -17.17
N VAL A 385 1.41 -0.33 -16.00
CA VAL A 385 1.73 -1.00 -14.75
C VAL A 385 0.49 -1.04 -13.85
N GLY A 386 -0.03 -2.24 -13.65
CA GLY A 386 -1.26 -2.51 -12.90
C GLY A 386 -1.09 -2.41 -11.39
N PHE A 387 -2.24 -2.44 -10.71
CA PHE A 387 -2.34 -2.35 -9.26
C PHE A 387 -1.50 -3.40 -8.52
N ALA A 388 -0.74 -3.00 -7.50
CA ALA A 388 0.09 -3.89 -6.67
C ALA A 388 1.12 -4.76 -7.44
N SER A 389 1.45 -4.38 -8.67
CA SER A 389 2.56 -5.01 -9.41
C SER A 389 3.89 -4.46 -8.92
N SER A 390 4.89 -5.32 -8.76
CA SER A 390 6.20 -4.92 -8.23
C SER A 390 7.29 -5.22 -9.26
N THR A 391 8.08 -4.20 -9.60
CA THR A 391 9.23 -4.34 -10.51
C THR A 391 10.51 -4.04 -9.75
N TYR A 392 11.23 -5.10 -9.40
CA TYR A 392 12.44 -5.02 -8.60
C TYR A 392 13.67 -4.84 -9.48
N CYS A 393 14.56 -3.94 -9.07
CA CYS A 393 15.93 -3.84 -9.60
C CYS A 393 16.98 -4.20 -8.53
N SER A 394 16.54 -4.37 -7.29
CA SER A 394 17.33 -4.90 -6.19
C SER A 394 16.59 -6.02 -5.46
N ILE A 395 17.34 -6.96 -4.88
CA ILE A 395 16.78 -8.02 -4.04
C ILE A 395 17.79 -8.49 -3.00
N TYR A 396 17.33 -8.80 -1.78
CA TYR A 396 18.20 -9.34 -0.74
C TYR A 396 18.26 -10.86 -0.85
N THR A 397 19.48 -11.37 -1.03
CA THR A 397 19.76 -12.81 -1.17
C THR A 397 20.43 -13.39 0.08
N ALA A 398 20.92 -12.53 0.97
CA ALA A 398 21.43 -12.86 2.30
C ALA A 398 21.24 -11.65 3.23
N PRO A 399 21.35 -11.82 4.56
CA PRO A 399 21.17 -10.70 5.49
C PRO A 399 22.14 -9.53 5.29
N ASN A 400 23.33 -9.83 4.79
CA ASN A 400 24.40 -8.87 4.56
C ASN A 400 24.65 -8.54 3.07
N SER A 401 23.82 -9.03 2.15
CA SER A 401 24.01 -8.76 0.72
C SER A 401 22.70 -8.59 -0.04
N PHE A 402 22.74 -7.67 -1.00
CA PHE A 402 21.69 -7.48 -1.99
C PHE A 402 22.29 -7.52 -3.40
N THR A 403 21.50 -7.95 -4.37
CA THR A 403 21.90 -7.97 -5.78
C THR A 403 21.22 -6.83 -6.52
N LEU A 404 21.98 -6.07 -7.30
CA LEU A 404 21.50 -5.05 -8.23
C LEU A 404 21.60 -5.56 -9.67
N ARG A 405 20.50 -5.42 -10.42
CA ARG A 405 20.43 -5.74 -11.85
C ARG A 405 19.51 -4.76 -12.54
N LYS A 406 19.79 -4.48 -13.81
CA LYS A 406 18.87 -3.73 -14.66
C LYS A 406 17.64 -4.56 -15.00
N THR A 407 16.47 -3.95 -14.95
CA THR A 407 15.20 -4.58 -15.30
C THR A 407 14.56 -3.78 -16.43
N PHE A 408 14.19 -4.46 -17.50
CA PHE A 408 13.66 -3.83 -18.72
C PHE A 408 12.20 -4.23 -18.94
N ILE A 409 11.34 -3.23 -19.14
CA ILE A 409 9.96 -3.41 -19.57
C ILE A 409 9.79 -2.70 -20.91
N GLY A 410 9.58 -3.46 -21.98
CA GLY A 410 9.46 -2.94 -23.34
C GLY A 410 8.18 -2.15 -23.60
N ASP A 411 8.16 -1.50 -24.76
CA ASP A 411 7.05 -0.66 -25.19
C ASP A 411 5.75 -1.46 -25.34
N ARG A 412 4.62 -0.79 -25.11
CA ARG A 412 3.26 -1.32 -25.30
C ARG A 412 3.03 -2.61 -24.49
N GLY A 413 3.80 -2.82 -23.44
CA GLY A 413 3.68 -3.96 -22.54
C GLY A 413 2.64 -3.74 -21.44
N LEU A 414 2.26 -4.84 -20.78
CA LEU A 414 1.41 -4.83 -19.60
C LEU A 414 2.11 -5.56 -18.46
N ASN A 415 2.24 -4.90 -17.31
CA ASN A 415 2.59 -5.55 -16.06
C ASN A 415 1.31 -5.64 -15.20
N GLY A 416 0.62 -6.78 -15.25
CA GLY A 416 -0.73 -6.96 -14.69
C GLY A 416 -0.81 -6.88 -13.16
N ALA A 417 -2.02 -6.86 -12.60
CA ALA A 417 -2.21 -6.66 -11.17
C ALA A 417 -1.52 -7.75 -10.32
N GLY A 418 -0.77 -7.37 -9.29
CA GLY A 418 -0.08 -8.30 -8.39
C GLY A 418 1.11 -9.06 -8.98
N SER A 419 1.50 -8.78 -10.23
CA SER A 419 2.67 -9.41 -10.86
C SER A 419 3.98 -9.01 -10.17
N VAL A 420 4.99 -9.87 -10.31
CA VAL A 420 6.32 -9.66 -9.71
C VAL A 420 7.41 -9.85 -10.76
N THR A 421 8.07 -8.75 -11.12
CA THR A 421 9.23 -8.75 -12.02
C THR A 421 10.50 -8.65 -11.19
N LEU A 422 11.36 -9.66 -11.25
CA LEU A 422 12.59 -9.73 -10.45
C LEU A 422 13.76 -8.99 -11.11
N PRO A 423 14.82 -8.67 -10.34
CA PRO A 423 16.00 -7.99 -10.88
C PRO A 423 16.64 -8.77 -12.03
N GLY A 424 16.97 -8.08 -13.12
CA GLY A 424 17.60 -8.69 -14.30
C GLY A 424 16.61 -9.22 -15.32
N ALA A 425 15.31 -9.12 -15.04
CA ALA A 425 14.28 -9.59 -15.96
C ALA A 425 14.01 -8.60 -17.09
N THR A 426 13.62 -9.16 -18.24
CA THR A 426 13.31 -8.41 -19.46
C THR A 426 11.92 -8.83 -19.93
N LEU A 427 10.97 -7.91 -19.93
CA LEU A 427 9.69 -8.05 -20.61
C LEU A 427 9.83 -7.46 -22.02
N PRO A 428 9.77 -8.27 -23.10
CA PRO A 428 9.89 -7.76 -24.46
C PRO A 428 8.81 -6.74 -24.83
N HIS A 429 9.03 -6.01 -25.92
CA HIS A 429 8.03 -5.12 -26.50
C HIS A 429 6.73 -5.91 -26.78
N GLY A 430 5.59 -5.28 -26.54
CA GLY A 430 4.27 -5.86 -26.79
C GLY A 430 3.95 -7.14 -26.01
N ALA A 431 4.71 -7.51 -24.98
CA ALA A 431 4.40 -8.65 -24.12
C ALA A 431 3.59 -8.21 -22.88
N ALA A 432 2.73 -9.10 -22.39
CA ALA A 432 1.94 -8.87 -21.19
C ALA A 432 2.17 -9.94 -20.14
N LEU A 433 2.36 -9.51 -18.89
CA LEU A 433 2.21 -10.34 -17.70
C LEU A 433 0.79 -10.14 -17.19
N GLY A 434 0.00 -11.20 -17.12
CA GLY A 434 -1.32 -11.12 -16.49
C GLY A 434 -1.22 -11.12 -14.96
N PRO A 435 -2.37 -11.13 -14.26
CA PRO A 435 -2.38 -10.97 -12.81
C PRO A 435 -1.64 -12.10 -12.09
N ASN A 436 -1.01 -11.78 -10.96
CA ASN A 436 -0.22 -12.74 -10.16
C ASN A 436 0.77 -13.58 -11.02
N THR A 437 1.43 -12.93 -11.98
CA THR A 437 2.46 -13.58 -12.80
C THR A 437 3.84 -13.15 -12.33
N ARG A 438 4.75 -14.12 -12.19
CA ARG A 438 6.14 -13.85 -11.84
C ARG A 438 7.00 -13.88 -13.09
N LEU A 439 7.89 -12.89 -13.22
CA LEU A 439 8.88 -12.80 -14.28
C LEU A 439 10.29 -12.73 -13.69
N GLY A 440 11.15 -13.66 -14.08
CA GLY A 440 12.54 -13.77 -13.69
C GLY A 440 13.54 -13.50 -14.81
N PRO A 441 14.83 -13.35 -14.48
CA PRO A 441 15.90 -13.10 -15.46
C PRO A 441 16.17 -14.26 -16.42
N SER A 442 15.79 -15.49 -16.05
CA SER A 442 15.97 -16.70 -16.86
C SER A 442 14.70 -17.15 -17.58
N ASP A 443 13.61 -16.41 -17.44
CA ASP A 443 12.33 -16.82 -18.00
C ASP A 443 12.23 -16.33 -19.45
N GLU A 444 11.77 -17.21 -20.35
CA GLU A 444 11.54 -16.84 -21.74
C GLU A 444 10.14 -16.26 -21.92
N VAL A 445 10.07 -15.00 -22.33
CA VAL A 445 8.81 -14.32 -22.63
C VAL A 445 8.75 -14.00 -24.11
N ARG A 446 7.61 -14.33 -24.73
CA ARG A 446 7.35 -14.07 -26.15
C ARG A 446 6.69 -12.70 -26.33
N GLU A 447 7.21 -11.91 -27.28
CA GLU A 447 6.58 -10.68 -27.77
C GLU A 447 5.18 -10.95 -28.36
N GLY A 448 4.26 -10.01 -28.14
CA GLY A 448 2.87 -10.11 -28.62
C GLY A 448 2.03 -11.19 -27.91
N ALA A 449 2.50 -11.69 -26.77
CA ALA A 449 1.83 -12.73 -26.02
C ALA A 449 1.47 -12.27 -24.60
N LEU A 450 0.33 -12.77 -24.12
CA LEU A 450 -0.06 -12.73 -22.72
C LEU A 450 0.53 -13.95 -22.03
N HIS A 451 1.21 -13.71 -20.92
CA HIS A 451 1.80 -14.73 -20.07
C HIS A 451 1.13 -14.76 -18.70
N LEU A 452 0.90 -15.96 -18.18
CA LEU A 452 0.34 -16.19 -16.86
C LEU A 452 1.16 -17.21 -16.08
N GLY A 453 1.25 -17.03 -14.76
CA GLY A 453 1.71 -18.08 -13.85
C GLY A 453 2.90 -17.71 -12.95
N SER A 454 3.08 -18.57 -11.95
CA SER A 454 4.19 -18.59 -11.00
C SER A 454 4.47 -20.06 -10.66
N PRO A 455 5.74 -20.52 -10.62
CA PRO A 455 6.98 -19.74 -10.62
C PRO A 455 7.52 -19.33 -12.00
N ALA A 456 7.00 -19.88 -13.10
CA ALA A 456 7.42 -19.51 -14.45
C ALA A 456 6.20 -19.08 -15.27
N PRO A 457 6.30 -17.98 -16.05
CA PRO A 457 5.24 -17.54 -16.92
C PRO A 457 5.06 -18.52 -18.09
N VAL A 458 3.82 -18.82 -18.45
CA VAL A 458 3.47 -19.58 -19.66
C VAL A 458 2.57 -18.76 -20.56
N VAL A 459 2.70 -18.96 -21.88
CA VAL A 459 1.84 -18.28 -22.86
C VAL A 459 0.40 -18.71 -22.65
N ALA A 460 -0.44 -17.76 -22.26
CA ALA A 460 -1.87 -17.93 -22.05
C ALA A 460 -2.71 -17.41 -23.23
N GLY A 461 -2.14 -16.54 -24.07
CA GLY A 461 -2.85 -15.97 -25.20
C GLY A 461 -2.00 -14.99 -26.01
N ARG A 462 -2.66 -14.33 -26.97
CA ARG A 462 -2.09 -13.18 -27.67
C ARG A 462 -2.32 -11.92 -26.83
N TYR A 463 -1.46 -10.95 -27.02
CA TYR A 463 -1.62 -9.61 -26.47
C TYR A 463 -1.10 -8.62 -27.49
N ALA A 464 -1.93 -7.64 -27.84
CA ALA A 464 -1.51 -6.55 -28.70
C ALA A 464 -2.13 -5.24 -28.22
N SER A 465 -1.31 -4.35 -27.67
CA SER A 465 -1.73 -2.97 -27.43
C SER A 465 -1.33 -2.11 -28.63
N PRO A 466 -2.27 -1.45 -29.34
CA PRO A 466 -1.92 -0.51 -30.38
C PRO A 466 -1.17 0.70 -29.77
N PRO A 467 -0.33 1.40 -30.55
CA PRO A 467 0.20 2.70 -30.15
C PRO A 467 -0.96 3.65 -29.83
N ARG A 468 -0.85 4.39 -28.72
CA ARG A 468 -1.96 5.27 -28.32
C ARG A 468 -1.76 6.68 -28.84
N GLU A 469 -2.67 7.12 -29.70
CA GLU A 469 -2.80 8.52 -30.04
C GLU A 469 -3.79 9.21 -29.10
N LEU A 470 -3.27 10.12 -28.28
CA LEU A 470 -4.10 10.92 -27.37
C LEU A 470 -4.80 12.04 -28.13
N SER A 471 -6.12 12.16 -27.95
CA SER A 471 -6.85 13.37 -28.32
C SER A 471 -6.30 14.60 -27.58
N ARG A 472 -6.64 15.80 -28.06
CA ARG A 472 -6.23 17.05 -27.39
C ARG A 472 -6.69 17.08 -25.92
N LEU A 473 -7.90 16.62 -25.64
CA LEU A 473 -8.44 16.56 -24.29
C LEU A 473 -7.69 15.54 -23.43
N GLU A 474 -7.45 14.32 -23.92
CA GLU A 474 -6.72 13.28 -23.17
C GLU A 474 -5.28 13.73 -22.86
N ARG A 475 -4.61 14.45 -23.76
CA ARG A 475 -3.29 15.06 -23.48
C ARG A 475 -3.37 16.05 -22.33
N TRP A 476 -4.31 17.00 -22.38
CA TRP A 476 -4.47 17.96 -21.29
C TRP A 476 -4.77 17.30 -19.96
N LEU A 477 -5.62 16.27 -19.95
CA LEU A 477 -5.94 15.52 -18.76
C LEU A 477 -4.69 14.77 -18.23
N TYR A 478 -3.96 14.05 -19.09
CA TYR A 478 -2.72 13.36 -18.71
C TYR A 478 -1.66 14.29 -18.11
N LEU A 479 -1.59 15.54 -18.60
CA LEU A 479 -0.65 16.54 -18.13
C LEU A 479 -1.10 17.20 -16.82
N LEU A 480 -2.35 17.64 -16.74
CA LEU A 480 -2.79 18.60 -15.73
C LEU A 480 -3.74 18.03 -14.70
N ALA A 481 -4.52 16.99 -15.00
CA ALA A 481 -5.57 16.49 -14.12
C ALA A 481 -5.10 16.08 -12.70
N PRO A 482 -3.87 15.58 -12.46
CA PRO A 482 -3.40 15.27 -11.11
C PRO A 482 -3.50 16.42 -10.11
N LEU A 483 -3.17 17.65 -10.53
CA LEU A 483 -3.14 18.82 -9.65
C LEU A 483 -4.53 19.19 -9.10
N PRO A 484 -5.57 19.43 -9.94
CA PRO A 484 -6.91 19.70 -9.46
C PRO A 484 -7.54 18.48 -8.77
N LEU A 485 -7.20 17.24 -9.13
CA LEU A 485 -7.69 16.06 -8.40
C LEU A 485 -7.11 15.98 -6.97
N ALA A 486 -5.81 16.22 -6.81
CA ALA A 486 -5.16 16.28 -5.50
C ALA A 486 -5.73 17.42 -4.65
N ALA A 487 -5.89 18.60 -5.25
CA ALA A 487 -6.52 19.75 -4.59
C ALA A 487 -7.97 19.46 -4.17
N ALA A 488 -8.81 18.97 -5.08
CA ALA A 488 -10.21 18.68 -4.82
C ALA A 488 -10.39 17.59 -3.75
N SER A 489 -9.65 16.49 -3.86
CA SER A 489 -9.70 15.42 -2.86
C SER A 489 -9.25 15.89 -1.48
N THR A 490 -8.22 16.74 -1.40
CA THR A 490 -7.79 17.37 -0.14
C THR A 490 -8.88 18.27 0.44
N ALA A 491 -9.42 19.21 -0.34
CA ALA A 491 -10.48 20.12 0.12
C ALA A 491 -11.68 19.36 0.69
N ILE A 492 -12.13 18.34 -0.04
CA ILE A 492 -13.29 17.52 0.36
C ILE A 492 -12.98 16.72 1.63
N THR A 493 -11.80 16.11 1.73
CA THR A 493 -11.37 15.33 2.91
C THR A 493 -11.21 16.22 4.14
N LEU A 494 -10.63 17.43 3.99
CA LEU A 494 -10.51 18.40 5.07
C LEU A 494 -11.86 18.92 5.54
N SER A 495 -12.79 19.17 4.61
CA SER A 495 -14.17 19.55 4.95
C SER A 495 -14.86 18.47 5.80
N ALA A 496 -14.69 17.20 5.43
CA ALA A 496 -15.21 16.07 6.20
C ALA A 496 -14.56 15.97 7.59
N ALA A 497 -13.26 16.25 7.70
CA ALA A 497 -12.52 16.21 8.97
C ALA A 497 -12.81 17.41 9.89
N PHE A 498 -13.20 18.55 9.33
CA PHE A 498 -13.41 19.80 10.07
C PHE A 498 -14.47 19.68 11.17
N TRP A 499 -15.63 19.08 10.88
CA TRP A 499 -16.75 19.03 11.84
C TRP A 499 -16.48 18.17 13.08
N PRO A 500 -15.95 16.94 12.96
CA PRO A 500 -15.56 16.15 14.13
C PRO A 500 -14.48 16.85 14.98
N LEU A 501 -13.56 17.56 14.34
CA LEU A 501 -12.52 18.32 15.05
C LEU A 501 -13.07 19.52 15.80
N LEU A 502 -13.96 20.30 15.19
CA LEU A 502 -14.64 21.40 15.85
C LEU A 502 -15.48 20.91 17.03
N ALA A 503 -16.17 19.78 16.86
CA ALA A 503 -16.95 19.15 17.94
C ALA A 503 -16.05 18.72 19.11
N LEU A 504 -14.89 18.12 18.82
CA LEU A 504 -13.91 17.75 19.85
C LEU A 504 -13.35 18.99 20.56
N ALA A 505 -12.95 20.03 19.82
CA ALA A 505 -12.41 21.27 20.39
C ALA A 505 -13.43 21.95 21.31
N ARG A 506 -14.69 22.06 20.87
CA ARG A 506 -15.78 22.62 21.67
C ARG A 506 -16.06 21.81 22.94
N ALA A 507 -16.12 20.49 22.81
CA ALA A 507 -16.37 19.62 23.96
C ALA A 507 -15.24 19.69 24.99
N ALA A 508 -13.99 19.71 24.52
CA ALA A 508 -12.82 19.87 25.36
C ALA A 508 -12.82 21.23 26.08
N GLU A 509 -13.13 22.33 25.39
CA GLU A 509 -13.21 23.67 26.00
C GLU A 509 -14.31 23.72 27.08
N ALA A 510 -15.49 23.16 26.79
CA ALA A 510 -16.63 23.20 27.71
C ALA A 510 -16.48 22.32 28.97
N LEU A 511 -15.73 21.22 28.90
CA LEU A 511 -15.75 20.15 29.91
C LEU A 511 -14.50 20.07 30.80
N GLY A 512 -13.53 20.97 30.65
CA GLY A 512 -12.34 20.98 31.53
C GLY A 512 -11.01 20.82 30.80
N GLY A 513 -10.95 21.26 29.55
CA GLY A 513 -9.74 21.47 28.79
C GLY A 513 -9.03 20.15 28.42
N PRO A 514 -7.71 20.09 28.59
CA PRO A 514 -6.88 19.14 27.87
C PRO A 514 -7.16 17.67 28.20
N GLY A 515 -7.33 17.34 29.48
CA GLY A 515 -7.59 15.96 29.91
C GLY A 515 -8.89 15.37 29.34
N VAL A 516 -9.91 16.21 29.09
CA VAL A 516 -11.18 15.74 28.50
C VAL A 516 -11.06 15.54 27.00
N ALA A 517 -10.32 16.41 26.29
CA ALA A 517 -9.96 16.15 24.89
C ALA A 517 -9.36 14.74 24.77
N CYS A 518 -8.52 14.38 25.74
CA CYS A 518 -7.86 13.08 25.73
C CYS A 518 -8.80 11.88 25.83
N LEU A 519 -9.84 12.00 26.65
CA LEU A 519 -10.82 10.94 26.84
C LEU A 519 -11.79 10.85 25.66
N LEU A 520 -12.06 11.97 24.98
CA LEU A 520 -12.98 12.05 23.84
C LEU A 520 -12.33 11.69 22.50
N THR A 521 -11.01 11.66 22.43
CA THR A 521 -10.19 11.22 21.28
C THR A 521 -10.75 9.98 20.56
N PRO A 522 -11.02 8.83 21.20
CA PRO A 522 -11.56 7.68 20.47
C PRO A 522 -12.90 7.95 19.77
N LEU A 523 -13.77 8.76 20.38
CA LEU A 523 -15.05 9.16 19.79
C LEU A 523 -14.85 10.13 18.61
N ALA A 524 -13.93 11.09 18.75
CA ALA A 524 -13.57 12.00 17.67
C ALA A 524 -12.95 11.26 16.48
N TRP A 525 -12.12 10.26 16.74
CA TRP A 525 -11.58 9.37 15.70
C TRP A 525 -12.68 8.62 14.96
N LEU A 526 -13.65 8.08 15.70
CA LEU A 526 -14.80 7.39 15.11
C LEU A 526 -15.64 8.37 14.29
N GLY A 527 -15.90 9.58 14.80
CA GLY A 527 -16.61 10.63 14.09
C GLY A 527 -15.91 11.05 12.79
N LEU A 528 -14.58 11.20 12.81
CA LEU A 528 -13.78 11.41 11.61
C LEU A 528 -13.94 10.25 10.62
N GLY A 529 -13.71 9.02 11.09
CA GLY A 529 -13.75 7.84 10.24
C GLY A 529 -15.09 7.67 9.53
N VAL A 530 -16.19 7.87 10.27
CA VAL A 530 -17.54 7.87 9.72
C VAL A 530 -17.74 9.01 8.73
N SER A 531 -17.32 10.24 9.06
CA SER A 531 -17.42 11.40 8.17
C SER A 531 -16.71 11.14 6.84
N LEU A 532 -15.46 10.68 6.87
CA LEU A 532 -14.67 10.31 5.69
C LEU A 532 -15.30 9.17 4.88
N ALA A 533 -15.79 8.12 5.54
CA ALA A 533 -16.46 7.00 4.89
C ALA A 533 -17.74 7.45 4.17
N VAL A 534 -18.55 8.30 4.80
CA VAL A 534 -19.76 8.88 4.21
C VAL A 534 -19.40 9.79 3.05
N THR A 535 -18.40 10.66 3.18
CA THR A 535 -17.92 11.52 2.10
C THR A 535 -17.44 10.71 0.89
N GLY A 536 -16.70 9.61 1.11
CA GLY A 536 -16.30 8.69 0.04
C GLY A 536 -17.51 8.03 -0.65
N ALA A 537 -18.54 7.67 0.11
CA ALA A 537 -19.78 7.11 -0.44
C ALA A 537 -20.60 8.12 -1.23
N VAL A 538 -20.82 9.33 -0.68
CA VAL A 538 -21.50 10.43 -1.36
C VAL A 538 -20.74 10.81 -2.64
N GLY A 539 -19.41 10.89 -2.58
CA GLY A 539 -18.57 11.15 -3.74
C GLY A 539 -18.73 10.08 -4.82
N LYS A 540 -18.76 8.80 -4.45
CA LYS A 540 -19.02 7.70 -5.40
C LYS A 540 -20.36 7.87 -6.12
N TRP A 541 -21.43 8.12 -5.38
CA TRP A 541 -22.79 8.22 -5.95
C TRP A 541 -23.03 9.51 -6.74
N THR A 542 -22.36 10.61 -6.39
CA THR A 542 -22.51 11.90 -7.10
C THR A 542 -21.61 12.04 -8.32
N ILE A 543 -20.37 11.53 -8.26
CA ILE A 543 -19.37 11.71 -9.33
C ILE A 543 -19.49 10.62 -10.41
N ILE A 544 -19.72 9.37 -10.00
CA ILE A 544 -19.79 8.21 -10.90
C ILE A 544 -21.22 7.70 -11.03
N GLY A 545 -21.95 7.62 -9.92
CA GLY A 545 -23.27 6.99 -9.86
C GLY A 545 -23.16 5.46 -9.79
N LYS A 546 -24.13 4.76 -10.39
CA LYS A 546 -24.11 3.30 -10.49
C LYS A 546 -23.21 2.89 -11.65
N GLN A 547 -22.17 2.11 -11.37
CA GLN A 547 -21.26 1.63 -12.40
C GLN A 547 -21.86 0.45 -13.15
N HIS A 548 -21.72 0.48 -14.47
CA HIS A 548 -22.14 -0.59 -15.38
C HIS A 548 -20.92 -1.20 -16.08
N PRO A 549 -20.99 -2.49 -16.45
CA PRO A 549 -19.96 -3.11 -17.27
C PRO A 549 -19.76 -2.31 -18.56
N SER A 550 -18.52 -1.88 -18.80
CA SER A 550 -18.19 -0.96 -19.89
C SER A 550 -16.70 -1.03 -20.21
N ASP A 551 -16.37 -0.61 -21.43
CA ASP A 551 -15.00 -0.44 -21.89
C ASP A 551 -14.75 1.05 -22.10
N THR A 552 -13.67 1.57 -21.52
CA THR A 552 -13.32 2.99 -21.55
C THR A 552 -11.85 3.19 -21.85
N LYS A 553 -11.50 4.38 -22.35
CA LYS A 553 -10.09 4.74 -22.57
C LYS A 553 -9.44 5.19 -21.27
N LEU A 554 -8.18 4.82 -21.09
CA LEU A 554 -7.32 5.42 -20.07
C LEU A 554 -7.20 6.94 -20.34
N TRP A 555 -7.15 7.73 -19.27
CA TRP A 555 -7.13 9.20 -19.31
C TRP A 555 -8.36 9.87 -19.94
N SER A 556 -9.45 9.13 -20.13
CA SER A 556 -10.75 9.72 -20.41
C SER A 556 -11.28 10.49 -19.19
N VAL A 557 -12.27 11.37 -19.40
CA VAL A 557 -12.97 12.06 -18.30
C VAL A 557 -13.54 11.05 -17.29
N TYR A 558 -14.05 9.92 -17.77
CA TYR A 558 -14.56 8.85 -16.91
C TYR A 558 -13.45 8.23 -16.05
N HIS A 559 -12.26 7.98 -16.61
CA HIS A 559 -11.10 7.52 -15.84
C HIS A 559 -10.78 8.47 -14.67
N TYR A 560 -10.75 9.79 -14.89
CA TYR A 560 -10.49 10.74 -13.81
C TYR A 560 -11.62 10.87 -12.80
N ARG A 561 -12.88 10.65 -13.20
CA ARG A 561 -14.00 10.51 -12.25
C ARG A 561 -13.77 9.33 -11.30
N THR A 562 -13.36 8.18 -11.85
CA THR A 562 -13.01 7.00 -11.04
C THR A 562 -11.82 7.25 -10.12
N LEU A 563 -10.81 7.96 -10.61
CA LEU A 563 -9.61 8.30 -9.83
C LEU A 563 -9.91 9.28 -8.69
N LEU A 564 -10.75 10.29 -8.92
CA LEU A 564 -11.17 11.23 -7.87
C LEU A 564 -11.91 10.50 -6.74
N VAL A 565 -12.84 9.60 -7.06
CA VAL A 565 -13.54 8.79 -6.05
C VAL A 565 -12.57 7.87 -5.30
N LEU A 566 -11.61 7.27 -5.99
CA LEU A 566 -10.56 6.49 -5.34
C LEU A 566 -9.78 7.34 -4.32
N TYR A 567 -9.41 8.59 -4.65
CA TYR A 567 -8.71 9.49 -3.73
C TYR A 567 -9.56 9.88 -2.51
N LEU A 568 -10.86 10.13 -2.69
CA LEU A 568 -11.79 10.38 -1.58
C LEU A 568 -11.88 9.18 -0.64
N GLN A 569 -11.85 7.96 -1.19
CA GLN A 569 -11.93 6.74 -0.41
C GLN A 569 -10.61 6.34 0.25
N ILE A 570 -9.45 6.59 -0.37
CA ILE A 570 -8.12 6.21 0.14
C ILE A 570 -7.91 6.71 1.58
N HIS A 571 -8.33 7.93 1.89
CA HIS A 571 -8.23 8.50 3.23
C HIS A 571 -9.09 7.70 4.23
N ALA A 572 -10.37 7.47 3.91
CA ALA A 572 -11.24 6.64 4.75
C ALA A 572 -10.71 5.20 4.90
N HIS A 573 -10.18 4.62 3.83
CA HIS A 573 -9.64 3.27 3.80
C HIS A 573 -8.48 3.10 4.76
N PHE A 574 -7.44 3.92 4.62
CA PHE A 574 -6.29 3.85 5.50
C PHE A 574 -6.60 4.34 6.91
N LEU A 575 -7.50 5.32 7.08
CA LEU A 575 -7.77 5.93 8.39
C LEU A 575 -8.76 5.17 9.26
N PHE A 576 -9.70 4.42 8.67
CA PHE A 576 -10.84 3.88 9.41
C PHE A 576 -11.27 2.50 8.90
N VAL A 577 -11.52 2.38 7.59
CA VAL A 577 -12.16 1.18 7.03
C VAL A 577 -11.25 -0.05 7.10
N ASP A 578 -9.92 0.09 7.03
CA ASP A 578 -8.98 -1.03 7.20
C ASP A 578 -9.17 -1.75 8.55
N ILE A 579 -9.47 -0.98 9.60
CA ILE A 579 -9.74 -1.52 10.94
C ILE A 579 -11.08 -2.25 11.00
N LEU A 580 -12.04 -1.90 10.14
CA LEU A 580 -13.35 -2.54 10.09
C LEU A 580 -13.35 -3.91 9.38
N ARG A 581 -12.28 -4.25 8.63
CA ARG A 581 -12.19 -5.52 7.88
C ARG A 581 -12.52 -6.73 8.77
N ARG A 582 -13.19 -7.73 8.19
CA ARG A 582 -13.77 -8.92 8.85
C ARG A 582 -14.96 -8.62 9.78
N GLY A 583 -15.29 -7.35 9.99
CA GLY A 583 -16.42 -6.91 10.82
C GLY A 583 -17.68 -6.63 10.00
N LYS A 584 -18.85 -6.73 10.64
CA LYS A 584 -20.15 -6.41 10.02
C LYS A 584 -20.24 -4.97 9.53
N MET A 585 -19.55 -4.04 10.19
CA MET A 585 -19.48 -2.63 9.79
C MET A 585 -18.83 -2.45 8.42
N PHE A 586 -17.79 -3.25 8.10
CA PHE A 586 -17.20 -3.24 6.76
C PHE A 586 -18.20 -3.70 5.70
N ASN A 587 -18.98 -4.75 5.98
CA ASN A 587 -20.01 -5.22 5.06
C ASN A 587 -21.08 -4.15 4.81
N CYS A 588 -21.47 -3.39 5.84
CA CYS A 588 -22.37 -2.24 5.70
C CYS A 588 -21.76 -1.14 4.82
N TYR A 589 -20.49 -0.81 5.03
CA TYR A 589 -19.77 0.16 4.22
C TYR A 589 -19.65 -0.27 2.74
N ALA A 590 -19.30 -1.53 2.49
CA ALA A 590 -19.23 -2.08 1.13
C ALA A 590 -20.59 -2.00 0.41
N ARG A 591 -21.69 -2.31 1.11
CA ARG A 591 -23.06 -2.16 0.58
C ARG A 591 -23.42 -0.69 0.33
N LEU A 592 -23.02 0.22 1.21
CA LEU A 592 -23.20 1.67 1.02
C LEU A 592 -22.52 2.15 -0.27
N LEU A 593 -21.37 1.57 -0.64
CA LEU A 593 -20.68 1.86 -1.89
C LEU A 593 -21.29 1.16 -3.12
N GLY A 594 -22.23 0.23 -2.94
CA GLY A 594 -22.97 -0.44 -4.02
C GLY A 594 -22.67 -1.94 -4.17
N ALA A 595 -21.74 -2.51 -3.40
CA ALA A 595 -21.45 -3.93 -3.47
C ALA A 595 -22.59 -4.78 -2.92
N SER A 596 -22.85 -5.93 -3.53
CA SER A 596 -23.77 -6.93 -3.00
C SER A 596 -22.99 -7.82 -2.03
N VAL A 597 -23.21 -7.66 -0.71
CA VAL A 597 -22.54 -8.47 0.31
C VAL A 597 -23.59 -9.25 1.11
N GLY A 598 -23.50 -10.58 1.10
CA GLY A 598 -24.42 -11.49 1.76
C GLY A 598 -24.37 -11.45 3.29
N ARG A 599 -25.26 -12.21 3.92
CA ARG A 599 -25.31 -12.40 5.38
C ARG A 599 -24.09 -13.19 5.86
N ASP A 600 -23.49 -12.71 6.94
CA ASP A 600 -22.32 -13.33 7.59
C ASP A 600 -21.14 -13.63 6.66
N ALA A 601 -20.98 -12.85 5.57
CA ALA A 601 -19.77 -12.88 4.76
C ALA A 601 -18.59 -12.30 5.56
N ASP A 602 -17.43 -12.97 5.52
CA ASP A 602 -16.18 -12.50 6.11
C ASP A 602 -15.31 -11.88 5.01
N VAL A 603 -15.15 -10.55 5.04
CA VAL A 603 -14.35 -9.82 4.06
C VAL A 603 -13.11 -9.22 4.71
N ALA A 604 -11.98 -9.85 4.47
CA ALA A 604 -10.69 -9.52 5.06
C ALA A 604 -9.83 -8.58 4.20
N THR A 605 -10.39 -8.03 3.13
CA THR A 605 -9.68 -7.14 2.19
C THR A 605 -10.47 -5.84 2.03
N MET A 606 -9.73 -4.74 1.87
CA MET A 606 -10.31 -3.45 1.44
C MET A 606 -9.98 -3.15 -0.04
N TYR A 607 -9.32 -4.08 -0.72
CA TYR A 607 -8.78 -3.88 -2.07
C TYR A 607 -9.79 -4.28 -3.14
N PHE A 608 -10.96 -3.66 -3.15
CA PHE A 608 -11.84 -3.70 -4.30
C PHE A 608 -12.32 -2.30 -4.63
N THR A 609 -12.16 -1.93 -5.90
CA THR A 609 -12.74 -0.73 -6.50
C THR A 609 -14.02 -1.15 -7.23
N ASP A 610 -14.77 -0.17 -7.73
CA ASP A 610 -15.92 -0.46 -8.60
C ASP A 610 -16.98 -1.35 -7.93
N HIS A 611 -17.31 -0.98 -6.69
CA HIS A 611 -18.11 -1.75 -5.73
C HIS A 611 -19.41 -2.32 -6.32
N ASP A 612 -20.12 -1.59 -7.19
CA ASP A 612 -21.36 -2.06 -7.84
C ASP A 612 -21.19 -3.36 -8.64
N LEU A 613 -19.96 -3.63 -9.06
CA LEU A 613 -19.60 -4.80 -9.87
C LEU A 613 -19.10 -5.96 -8.99
N VAL A 614 -19.11 -5.83 -7.67
CA VAL A 614 -18.65 -6.86 -6.73
C VAL A 614 -19.85 -7.50 -6.05
N SER A 615 -19.95 -8.83 -6.17
CA SER A 615 -20.96 -9.65 -5.48
C SER A 615 -20.30 -10.71 -4.60
N ILE A 616 -20.61 -10.72 -3.32
CA ILE A 616 -20.12 -11.63 -2.29
C ILE A 616 -21.34 -12.30 -1.65
N GLY A 617 -21.47 -13.61 -1.77
CA GLY A 617 -22.64 -14.36 -1.30
C GLY A 617 -22.69 -14.57 0.22
N ASP A 618 -23.80 -15.13 0.70
CA ASP A 618 -24.00 -15.46 2.11
C ASP A 618 -22.90 -16.42 2.61
N ARG A 619 -22.30 -16.11 3.77
CA ARG A 619 -21.21 -16.87 4.39
C ARG A 619 -19.97 -17.09 3.50
N ALA A 620 -19.81 -16.27 2.46
CA ALA A 620 -18.59 -16.28 1.66
C ALA A 620 -17.41 -15.73 2.47
N VAL A 621 -16.22 -16.24 2.22
CA VAL A 621 -14.96 -15.83 2.86
C VAL A 621 -14.06 -15.22 1.79
N VAL A 622 -13.68 -13.96 1.96
CA VAL A 622 -12.70 -13.27 1.13
C VAL A 622 -11.49 -13.00 2.01
N GLN A 623 -10.41 -13.74 1.79
CA GLN A 623 -9.23 -13.71 2.65
C GLN A 623 -8.35 -12.47 2.43
N GLU A 624 -7.28 -12.38 3.22
CA GLU A 624 -6.41 -11.21 3.28
C GLU A 624 -5.72 -10.94 1.95
N ASP A 625 -5.69 -9.66 1.58
CA ASP A 625 -5.13 -9.16 0.32
C ASP A 625 -5.67 -9.83 -0.95
N CYS A 626 -6.79 -10.57 -0.88
CA CYS A 626 -7.55 -10.92 -2.07
C CYS A 626 -7.98 -9.63 -2.78
N ILE A 627 -7.89 -9.60 -4.11
CA ILE A 627 -8.22 -8.43 -4.94
C ILE A 627 -9.40 -8.79 -5.83
N PRO A 628 -10.65 -8.53 -5.40
CA PRO A 628 -11.77 -8.41 -6.33
C PRO A 628 -11.51 -7.21 -7.23
N HIS A 629 -11.15 -7.45 -8.49
CA HIS A 629 -10.68 -6.44 -9.44
C HIS A 629 -11.60 -6.38 -10.68
N PRO A 630 -12.79 -5.74 -10.57
CA PRO A 630 -13.71 -5.58 -11.71
C PRO A 630 -13.08 -4.80 -12.87
N GLN A 631 -12.27 -3.80 -12.54
CA GLN A 631 -11.48 -3.01 -13.47
C GLN A 631 -10.22 -3.76 -13.87
N PHE A 632 -9.87 -3.77 -15.16
CA PHE A 632 -8.55 -4.19 -15.61
C PHE A 632 -8.16 -3.48 -16.91
N TYR A 633 -6.85 -3.36 -17.15
CA TYR A 633 -6.31 -2.83 -18.39
C TYR A 633 -5.91 -3.96 -19.31
N PHE A 634 -6.38 -3.94 -20.55
CA PHE A 634 -6.01 -4.93 -21.56
C PHE A 634 -6.08 -4.29 -22.96
N GLU A 635 -5.04 -4.50 -23.77
CA GLU A 635 -4.99 -4.09 -25.19
C GLU A 635 -5.40 -2.62 -25.43
N GLY A 636 -4.85 -1.69 -24.62
CA GLY A 636 -5.14 -0.28 -24.79
C GLY A 636 -6.48 0.18 -24.23
N THR A 637 -7.23 -0.68 -23.54
CA THR A 637 -8.57 -0.38 -23.03
C THR A 637 -8.67 -0.70 -21.54
N MET A 638 -9.40 0.15 -20.80
CA MET A 638 -9.76 -0.07 -19.40
C MET A 638 -11.18 -0.62 -19.34
N SER A 639 -11.29 -1.92 -19.06
CA SER A 639 -12.53 -2.69 -19.05
C SER A 639 -13.05 -2.89 -17.62
N PHE A 640 -14.37 -2.82 -17.47
CA PHE A 640 -15.07 -3.07 -16.20
C PHE A 640 -16.03 -4.24 -16.37
N LYS A 641 -15.84 -5.30 -15.58
CA LYS A 641 -16.69 -6.51 -15.64
C LYS A 641 -16.99 -7.00 -14.22
N PRO A 642 -18.19 -7.55 -13.96
CA PRO A 642 -18.56 -7.99 -12.62
C PRO A 642 -17.72 -9.15 -12.13
N VAL A 643 -17.51 -9.22 -10.82
CA VAL A 643 -16.83 -10.31 -10.12
C VAL A 643 -17.74 -10.89 -9.05
N THR A 644 -17.69 -12.20 -8.86
CA THR A 644 -18.62 -12.89 -7.96
C THR A 644 -17.92 -13.94 -7.09
N VAL A 645 -18.15 -13.87 -5.78
CA VAL A 645 -17.88 -14.96 -4.84
C VAL A 645 -19.22 -15.54 -4.42
N GLY A 646 -19.53 -16.77 -4.82
CA GLY A 646 -20.80 -17.43 -4.50
C GLY A 646 -20.99 -17.68 -3.01
N ALA A 647 -22.22 -18.02 -2.61
CA ALA A 647 -22.55 -18.32 -1.21
C ALA A 647 -21.68 -19.47 -0.66
N GLY A 648 -21.11 -19.28 0.52
CA GLY A 648 -20.14 -20.21 1.13
C GLY A 648 -18.83 -20.37 0.36
N GLY A 649 -18.60 -19.57 -0.69
CA GLY A 649 -17.37 -19.62 -1.47
C GLY A 649 -16.19 -19.01 -0.72
N ASN A 650 -14.98 -19.50 -0.99
CA ASN A 650 -13.74 -19.04 -0.37
C ASN A 650 -12.82 -18.44 -1.44
N ALA A 651 -12.50 -17.15 -1.35
CA ALA A 651 -11.45 -16.53 -2.13
C ALA A 651 -10.17 -16.46 -1.29
N GLY A 652 -9.19 -17.30 -1.63
CA GLY A 652 -7.95 -17.49 -0.88
C GLY A 652 -7.10 -16.23 -0.78
N ALA A 653 -6.17 -16.22 0.17
CA ALA A 653 -5.33 -15.06 0.43
C ALA A 653 -4.57 -14.65 -0.84
N ARG A 654 -4.51 -13.35 -1.13
CA ARG A 654 -3.83 -12.78 -2.31
C ARG A 654 -4.29 -13.33 -3.67
N SER A 655 -5.42 -14.01 -3.72
CA SER A 655 -6.05 -14.38 -4.98
C SER A 655 -6.59 -13.14 -5.68
N ILE A 656 -6.70 -13.21 -7.01
CA ILE A 656 -7.25 -12.12 -7.83
C ILE A 656 -8.50 -12.64 -8.54
N LEU A 657 -9.63 -11.95 -8.33
CA LEU A 657 -10.82 -12.12 -9.15
C LEU A 657 -10.81 -11.00 -10.19
N LEU A 658 -10.29 -11.28 -11.37
CA LEU A 658 -10.27 -10.31 -12.47
C LEU A 658 -11.68 -10.17 -13.06
N GLY A 659 -12.01 -9.02 -13.64
CA GLY A 659 -13.32 -8.75 -14.25
C GLY A 659 -13.90 -9.93 -15.06
N GLY A 660 -15.08 -10.40 -14.65
CA GLY A 660 -15.74 -11.60 -15.16
C GLY A 660 -15.42 -12.90 -14.38
N GLY A 661 -14.52 -12.84 -13.41
CA GLY A 661 -14.13 -13.95 -12.54
C GLY A 661 -15.23 -14.35 -11.57
N THR A 662 -15.38 -15.65 -11.33
CA THR A 662 -16.41 -16.20 -10.44
C THR A 662 -15.87 -17.36 -9.61
N VAL A 663 -16.03 -17.28 -8.29
CA VAL A 663 -15.93 -18.44 -7.39
C VAL A 663 -17.34 -19.00 -7.22
N LYS A 664 -17.53 -20.27 -7.58
CA LYS A 664 -18.85 -20.94 -7.48
C LYS A 664 -19.31 -21.02 -6.01
N PRO A 665 -20.61 -21.14 -5.74
CA PRO A 665 -21.11 -21.42 -4.39
C PRO A 665 -20.43 -22.65 -3.78
N GLY A 666 -19.94 -22.54 -2.54
CA GLY A 666 -19.14 -23.56 -1.86
C GLY A 666 -17.77 -23.86 -2.48
N GLY A 667 -17.41 -23.22 -3.59
CA GLY A 667 -16.12 -23.38 -4.26
C GLY A 667 -15.01 -22.61 -3.54
N SER A 668 -13.76 -23.02 -3.76
CA SER A 668 -12.58 -22.33 -3.25
C SER A 668 -11.68 -21.89 -4.40
N LEU A 669 -11.18 -20.66 -4.34
CA LEU A 669 -10.05 -20.17 -5.12
C LEU A 669 -8.82 -20.22 -4.22
N ASP A 670 -7.78 -20.91 -4.67
CA ASP A 670 -6.59 -21.10 -3.85
C ASP A 670 -5.83 -19.79 -3.60
N THR A 671 -4.98 -19.80 -2.58
CA THR A 671 -4.05 -18.70 -2.29
C THR A 671 -3.21 -18.38 -3.52
N LEU A 672 -3.04 -17.09 -3.83
CA LEU A 672 -2.41 -16.57 -5.06
C LEU A 672 -3.15 -16.95 -6.36
N GLY A 673 -4.28 -17.66 -6.28
CA GLY A 673 -5.05 -18.11 -7.43
C GLY A 673 -5.65 -16.96 -8.25
N LEU A 674 -5.97 -17.25 -9.50
CA LEU A 674 -6.60 -16.32 -10.43
C LEU A 674 -7.97 -16.86 -10.86
N ALA A 675 -9.03 -16.10 -10.62
CA ALA A 675 -10.33 -16.34 -11.23
C ALA A 675 -10.56 -15.29 -12.32
N ALA A 676 -10.65 -15.74 -13.57
CA ALA A 676 -10.92 -14.89 -14.72
C ALA A 676 -11.70 -15.65 -15.79
N LYS A 677 -12.45 -14.94 -16.64
CA LYS A 677 -13.18 -15.53 -17.76
C LYS A 677 -12.35 -15.42 -19.04
N ALA A 678 -12.08 -16.55 -19.71
CA ALA A 678 -11.27 -16.61 -20.93
C ALA A 678 -11.81 -15.72 -22.07
N SER A 679 -13.13 -15.53 -22.17
CA SER A 679 -13.76 -14.65 -23.16
C SER A 679 -13.52 -13.16 -22.89
N GLY A 680 -13.07 -12.78 -21.69
CA GLY A 680 -12.83 -11.40 -21.30
C GLY A 680 -11.43 -10.88 -21.64
N MET A 681 -10.49 -11.79 -21.94
CA MET A 681 -9.12 -11.51 -22.41
C MET A 681 -8.96 -11.77 -23.92
N ARG A 682 -10.06 -11.98 -24.64
CA ARG A 682 -10.10 -12.04 -26.11
C ARG A 682 -10.66 -10.71 -26.62
N GLY A 683 -9.78 -9.79 -26.97
CA GLY A 683 -10.15 -8.68 -27.86
C GLY A 683 -10.26 -9.20 -29.28
N GLY A 684 -11.37 -8.86 -29.96
CA GLY A 684 -11.54 -9.06 -31.41
C GLY A 684 -11.98 -10.45 -31.85
N GLU A 685 -12.99 -10.48 -32.72
CA GLU A 685 -13.50 -11.68 -33.40
C GLU A 685 -12.36 -12.44 -34.10
N GLY A 686 -12.12 -13.68 -33.64
CA GLY A 686 -11.15 -14.59 -34.24
C GLY A 686 -11.56 -16.02 -33.97
N ARG A 687 -11.83 -16.76 -35.05
CA ARG A 687 -12.37 -18.13 -35.11
C ARG A 687 -11.83 -19.08 -34.02
N ALA A 688 -12.73 -19.94 -33.55
CA ALA A 688 -12.49 -20.97 -32.56
C ALA A 688 -11.21 -21.78 -32.83
N ALA A 689 -10.35 -21.90 -31.81
CA ALA A 689 -9.39 -22.99 -31.74
C ALA A 689 -10.12 -24.26 -31.26
N PRO A 690 -9.76 -25.46 -31.75
CA PRO A 690 -10.52 -26.68 -31.50
C PRO A 690 -10.49 -27.09 -30.02
N GLU A 691 -11.58 -27.66 -29.54
CA GLU A 691 -11.64 -28.30 -28.21
C GLU A 691 -10.53 -29.36 -28.05
N PRO A 692 -9.90 -29.47 -26.86
CA PRO A 692 -9.00 -30.57 -26.58
C PRO A 692 -9.79 -31.88 -26.53
N GLU A 693 -9.38 -32.80 -27.38
CA GLU A 693 -9.93 -34.14 -27.54
C GLU A 693 -9.99 -34.88 -26.19
N LYS A 694 -11.18 -35.33 -25.79
CA LYS A 694 -11.38 -36.17 -24.60
C LYS A 694 -10.58 -37.48 -24.78
N ARG A 695 -9.47 -37.61 -24.08
CA ARG A 695 -8.72 -38.86 -23.97
C ARG A 695 -9.59 -39.89 -23.23
N LYS A 696 -10.26 -40.77 -23.98
CA LYS A 696 -10.99 -41.92 -23.46
C LYS A 696 -9.98 -42.83 -22.73
N SER A 697 -10.21 -43.08 -21.45
CA SER A 697 -9.58 -44.16 -20.70
C SER A 697 -9.95 -45.50 -21.37
N ARG A 698 -8.96 -46.21 -21.92
CA ARG A 698 -9.10 -47.63 -22.18
C ARG A 698 -8.65 -48.38 -20.93
N ALA A 699 -9.61 -49.03 -20.28
CA ALA A 699 -9.37 -50.19 -19.45
C ALA A 699 -9.31 -51.42 -20.37
N ALA A 700 -8.20 -52.13 -20.33
CA ALA A 700 -8.02 -53.57 -20.55
C ALA A 700 -6.55 -53.88 -20.29
#